data_AF-A0A958FJ46-F1
#
_entry.id   AF-A0A958FJ46-F1
#
_cell.length_a   1.000
_cell.length_b   1.000
_cell.length_c   1.000
_cell.angle_alpha   90.00
_cell.angle_beta   90.00
_cell.angle_gamma   90.00
#
_symmetry.space_group_name_H-M   'P 1'
#
loop_
_entity.id
_entity.type
_entity.pdbx_description
1 polymer ?
#
loop_
_entity_poly.entity_id
_entity_poly.type
_entity_poly.pdbx_seq_one_letter_code
_entity_poly.pdbx_strand_id
1 'polypeptide(L)'
;MRRSAIAILMFLTMTAGVWAQNGPVRVITDSRHDTSRPLRELALEAQKNSADPEVTEFRTQPLMPPAPETVFIDNGPMTVDRALQGFMGTSGPSTIFQNFDGVPNLSGVAPPDPTLAVGPNHVVQMVNSKFAIWDKQGNQLMAPVNINTLFSGFGGGCETGNDGDPIALYDHVADRFVLTQFDFGNGMCIAVSQTPDPLGAYHRYSFSTPGNDYPKLGVWGDAYTGTIRAFNANFDMQAWAFERDQMLLGQTAQAVSFSMTALLPGIDGFLPSDLDGPPSAPGTPMYFLGHQDGPNRLAMFEVNVDWSNTANSTISGPTFLPVDPYDSNLGTGIPQPVGPNLDALGGFTMYRLAYRDFGTHQSMVTNHTVDVNDFPNHAGVRWYELRNEGSGWSVFQQGTYAPDEENRWMGSIAMGANGEIALGYTVSSSTTFPSIRHTGRQASDPPGVMTLPEETIIAGGGGQLNVSRWGDYAHMDVDPVTDTTFWFTHEYVQSTGSFNWRTRIAEFSVTPFNGDHDYGVGPFVNLPAMFYQDTTANVGVMVSNNGNLDETDVKVTFLVDDVALDSQFVSLLADSSTVINFTWTPDTGTAFGLEQEMKVIAFLDTDELPSNDQVRKVVPVFNDQDPATEQNTDHVTSLMRATVTNEGNIGFLNEFPPAGPGNGFQFNPATGSGQRLFEGGIIVATDANHVSDAARDEEQVFDADFQFLTNIADESAGDYNIFRSRYADLLA
;
A
#
# COMPACT_ATOMS: atom_id res chain seq x y z
N MET A 1 48.71 62.86 39.57
CA MET A 1 47.35 62.42 39.97
C MET A 1 46.51 62.28 38.71
N ARG A 2 45.67 61.22 38.66
CA ARG A 2 44.78 60.78 37.55
C ARG A 2 45.48 59.86 36.54
N ARG A 3 44.90 58.76 36.07
CA ARG A 3 43.88 57.78 36.49
C ARG A 3 43.96 56.68 35.41
N SER A 4 43.65 55.46 35.81
CA SER A 4 43.70 54.19 35.08
C SER A 4 42.93 54.15 33.73
N ALA A 5 43.36 53.30 32.81
CA ALA A 5 42.51 52.33 32.09
C ALA A 5 43.36 51.41 31.20
N ILE A 6 43.50 50.14 31.62
CA ILE A 6 43.92 49.02 30.78
C ILE A 6 42.63 48.44 30.19
N ALA A 7 42.52 48.40 28.87
CA ALA A 7 41.43 47.72 28.18
C ALA A 7 41.81 46.24 27.97
N ILE A 8 41.06 45.35 28.62
CA ILE A 8 41.12 43.90 28.39
C ILE A 8 40.13 43.59 27.27
N LEU A 9 40.64 43.09 26.14
CA LEU A 9 39.84 42.54 25.05
C LEU A 9 39.55 41.07 25.38
N MET A 10 38.34 40.75 25.80
CA MET A 10 37.88 39.36 25.92
C MET A 10 37.38 38.88 24.55
N PHE A 11 38.11 37.94 23.94
CA PHE A 11 37.59 37.11 22.87
C PHE A 11 36.66 36.05 23.49
N LEU A 12 35.36 36.16 23.23
CA LEU A 12 34.39 35.13 23.57
C LEU A 12 34.29 34.18 22.38
N THR A 13 35.00 33.04 22.44
CA THR A 13 34.76 31.93 21.53
C THR A 13 33.50 31.20 21.99
N MET A 14 32.39 31.41 21.28
CA MET A 14 31.22 30.52 21.39
C MET A 14 31.55 29.22 20.66
N THR A 15 32.03 28.22 21.39
CA THR A 15 31.99 26.83 20.94
C THR A 15 30.57 26.32 21.17
N ALA A 16 29.77 26.20 20.11
CA ALA A 16 28.58 25.36 20.15
C ALA A 16 29.07 23.92 20.36
N GLY A 17 28.79 23.35 21.53
CA GLY A 17 29.09 21.95 21.79
C GLY A 17 28.14 21.08 20.98
N VAL A 18 28.66 20.42 19.95
CA VAL A 18 27.99 19.26 19.33
C VAL A 18 28.08 18.12 20.34
N TRP A 19 26.95 17.68 20.87
CA TRP A 19 26.87 16.50 21.72
C TRP A 19 26.88 15.27 20.82
N ALA A 20 28.06 14.84 20.37
CA ALA A 20 28.20 13.53 19.74
C ALA A 20 28.14 12.45 20.84
N GLN A 21 27.32 11.41 20.65
CA GLN A 21 27.39 10.21 21.48
C GLN A 21 28.57 9.35 21.02
N ASN A 22 29.40 8.89 21.98
CA ASN A 22 30.54 8.03 21.72
C ASN A 22 30.07 6.58 21.48
N GLY A 23 29.76 6.22 20.23
CA GLY A 23 29.54 4.84 19.79
C GLY A 23 28.07 4.40 19.64
N PRO A 24 27.81 3.30 18.90
CA PRO A 24 26.47 2.74 18.78
C PRO A 24 25.96 2.20 20.12
N VAL A 25 24.65 2.28 20.30
CA VAL A 25 23.97 1.71 21.47
C VAL A 25 23.95 0.18 21.38
N ARG A 26 23.86 -0.36 20.16
CA ARG A 26 23.84 -1.80 19.92
C ARG A 26 24.55 -2.15 18.62
N VAL A 27 25.28 -3.26 18.67
CA VAL A 27 25.83 -3.95 17.50
C VAL A 27 25.38 -5.40 17.59
N ILE A 28 24.76 -5.90 16.53
CA ILE A 28 24.36 -7.30 16.40
C ILE A 28 24.89 -7.87 15.09
N THR A 29 24.86 -9.19 15.00
CA THR A 29 25.03 -9.94 13.75
C THR A 29 23.71 -10.63 13.47
N ASP A 30 23.44 -10.98 12.22
CA ASP A 30 22.30 -11.81 11.88
C ASP A 30 22.27 -13.07 12.77
N SER A 31 21.09 -13.37 13.31
CA SER A 31 20.87 -14.58 14.10
C SER A 31 20.82 -15.81 13.19
N ARG A 32 20.48 -15.60 11.92
CA ARG A 32 20.43 -16.59 10.85
C ARG A 32 20.43 -15.91 9.49
N HIS A 33 21.09 -16.53 8.51
CA HIS A 33 20.88 -16.25 7.10
C HIS A 33 20.98 -17.52 6.24
N ASP A 34 20.32 -17.51 5.08
CA ASP A 34 20.50 -18.49 4.01
C ASP A 34 20.03 -17.91 2.65
N THR A 35 19.94 -18.78 1.63
CA THR A 35 19.32 -18.44 0.34
C THR A 35 18.09 -19.30 0.13
N SER A 36 16.97 -18.68 -0.24
CA SER A 36 15.70 -19.34 -0.52
C SER A 36 15.73 -20.11 -1.84
N ARG A 37 14.75 -20.99 -2.04
CA ARG A 37 14.33 -21.40 -3.38
C ARG A 37 13.70 -20.20 -4.12
N PRO A 38 13.56 -20.24 -5.45
CA PRO A 38 12.84 -19.20 -6.18
C PRO A 38 11.45 -18.97 -5.61
N LEU A 39 11.07 -17.70 -5.40
CA LEU A 39 9.78 -17.34 -4.82
C LEU A 39 8.61 -17.89 -5.64
N ARG A 40 8.73 -17.93 -6.98
CA ARG A 40 7.72 -18.57 -7.84
C ARG A 40 7.39 -20.00 -7.44
N GLU A 41 8.35 -20.78 -6.95
CA GLU A 41 8.09 -22.13 -6.46
C GLU A 41 7.43 -22.12 -5.08
N LEU A 42 7.93 -21.27 -4.17
CA LEU A 42 7.41 -21.15 -2.81
C LEU A 42 5.95 -20.66 -2.80
N ALA A 43 5.63 -19.69 -3.66
CA ALA A 43 4.29 -19.15 -3.82
C ALA A 43 3.31 -20.19 -4.39
N LEU A 44 3.73 -20.96 -5.40
CA LEU A 44 2.92 -22.05 -5.94
C LEU A 44 2.65 -23.14 -4.90
N GLU A 45 3.63 -23.45 -4.05
CA GLU A 45 3.45 -24.39 -2.94
C GLU A 45 2.50 -23.85 -1.88
N ALA A 46 2.66 -22.59 -1.47
CA ALA A 46 1.75 -21.93 -0.53
C ALA A 46 0.31 -21.93 -1.05
N GLN A 47 0.11 -21.59 -2.33
CA GLN A 47 -1.20 -21.60 -2.98
C GLN A 47 -1.82 -23.00 -3.04
N LYS A 48 -1.04 -24.04 -3.37
CA LYS A 48 -1.54 -25.44 -3.37
C LYS A 48 -1.91 -25.95 -1.98
N ASN A 49 -1.17 -25.49 -0.97
CA ASN A 49 -1.39 -25.89 0.42
C ASN A 49 -2.48 -25.05 1.11
N SER A 50 -3.08 -24.07 0.41
CA SER A 50 -4.12 -23.17 0.94
C SER A 50 -5.50 -23.85 1.10
N ALA A 51 -5.56 -25.17 1.26
CA ALA A 51 -6.79 -25.92 1.50
C ALA A 51 -7.31 -25.82 2.96
N ASP A 52 -6.91 -24.79 3.72
CA ASP A 52 -7.32 -24.58 5.12
C ASP A 52 -7.94 -23.17 5.27
N PRO A 53 -8.93 -23.02 6.17
CA PRO A 53 -9.95 -21.97 6.11
C PRO A 53 -9.39 -20.57 6.40
N GLU A 54 -10.02 -19.58 5.76
CA GLU A 54 -9.88 -18.17 6.11
C GLU A 54 -9.89 -17.97 7.62
N VAL A 55 -8.94 -17.18 8.11
CA VAL A 55 -8.81 -16.78 9.51
C VAL A 55 -10.15 -16.21 9.97
N THR A 56 -10.79 -16.90 10.94
CA THR A 56 -12.09 -16.53 11.52
C THR A 56 -11.97 -15.49 12.66
N GLU A 57 -10.78 -14.96 12.92
CA GLU A 57 -10.55 -13.90 13.91
C GLU A 57 -9.95 -12.64 13.29
N PHE A 58 -10.79 -11.61 13.13
CA PHE A 58 -10.37 -10.26 12.77
C PHE A 58 -9.50 -9.67 13.89
N ARG A 59 -8.29 -9.23 13.55
CA ARG A 59 -7.36 -8.64 14.51
C ARG A 59 -7.25 -7.14 14.25
N THR A 60 -7.60 -6.34 15.25
CA THR A 60 -7.17 -4.93 15.27
C THR A 60 -5.71 -4.91 15.72
N GLN A 61 -4.83 -4.28 14.93
CA GLN A 61 -3.54 -3.86 15.46
C GLN A 61 -3.85 -2.94 16.67
N PRO A 62 -3.19 -3.12 17.83
CA PRO A 62 -3.36 -2.21 18.96
C PRO A 62 -3.19 -0.78 18.46
N LEU A 63 -4.01 0.16 18.96
CA LEU A 63 -3.75 1.58 18.72
C LEU A 63 -2.27 1.84 18.96
N MET A 64 -1.59 2.48 18.01
CA MET A 64 -0.38 3.20 18.37
C MET A 64 -0.80 4.04 19.58
N PRO A 65 -0.20 3.85 20.77
CA PRO A 65 -0.45 4.79 21.83
C PRO A 65 -0.15 6.15 21.22
N PRO A 66 -1.00 7.17 21.49
CA PRO A 66 -0.67 8.52 21.09
C PRO A 66 0.79 8.73 21.44
N ALA A 67 1.56 9.37 20.53
CA ALA A 67 2.93 9.78 20.84
C ALA A 67 2.94 10.17 22.31
N PRO A 68 3.84 9.58 23.13
CA PRO A 68 3.75 9.65 24.59
C PRO A 68 3.35 11.06 24.97
N GLU A 69 2.52 11.25 26.00
CA GLU A 69 2.25 12.57 26.56
C GLU A 69 3.59 13.22 27.04
N THR A 70 4.52 13.57 26.15
CA THR A 70 4.81 14.98 25.96
C THR A 70 3.43 15.61 25.92
N VAL A 71 3.02 16.12 27.08
CA VAL A 71 2.34 17.40 27.16
C VAL A 71 2.61 18.07 25.83
N PHE A 72 1.65 18.01 24.90
CA PHE A 72 1.66 18.89 23.74
C PHE A 72 1.73 20.22 24.45
N ILE A 73 2.93 20.78 24.57
CA ILE A 73 3.06 22.04 25.26
C ILE A 73 2.54 22.98 24.21
N ASP A 74 1.22 23.16 24.24
CA ASP A 74 0.52 24.34 23.79
C ASP A 74 1.21 25.51 24.47
N ASN A 75 2.30 25.95 23.84
CA ASN A 75 3.17 27.02 24.30
C ASN A 75 3.10 28.20 23.34
N GLY A 76 2.17 28.20 22.40
CA GLY A 76 2.06 29.25 21.40
C GLY A 76 0.60 29.51 21.03
N PRO A 77 0.16 30.78 20.95
CA PRO A 77 -1.12 31.09 20.34
C PRO A 77 -1.14 30.55 18.89
N MET A 78 -2.24 29.85 18.55
CA MET A 78 -2.71 29.47 17.21
C MET A 78 -1.93 30.18 16.10
N THR A 79 -1.03 29.45 15.44
CA THR A 79 -0.22 30.03 14.39
C THR A 79 -0.87 29.78 13.05
N VAL A 80 -1.39 30.84 12.43
CA VAL A 80 -1.77 30.85 11.02
C VAL A 80 -0.69 30.14 10.20
N ASP A 81 -1.06 29.05 9.52
CA ASP A 81 -0.15 28.36 8.62
C ASP A 81 0.26 29.32 7.49
N ARG A 82 1.51 29.77 7.53
CA ARG A 82 2.04 30.75 6.57
C ARG A 82 2.42 30.15 5.22
N ALA A 83 2.48 28.82 5.13
CA ALA A 83 2.74 28.12 3.88
C ALA A 83 1.48 27.50 3.29
N LEU A 84 0.30 27.82 3.81
CA LEU A 84 -0.98 27.36 3.29
C LEU A 84 -1.15 27.75 1.81
N GLN A 85 -1.31 26.73 0.98
CA GLN A 85 -1.85 26.83 -0.36
C GLN A 85 -3.35 26.49 -0.31
N GLY A 86 -4.17 27.54 -0.23
CA GLY A 86 -5.63 27.46 -0.21
C GLY A 86 -6.28 27.52 -1.61
N PHE A 87 -5.61 27.03 -2.65
CA PHE A 87 -6.11 27.02 -4.02
C PHE A 87 -5.52 25.87 -4.85
N MET A 88 -6.30 25.38 -5.83
CA MET A 88 -5.88 24.34 -6.77
C MET A 88 -4.80 24.84 -7.74
N GLY A 89 -3.87 23.96 -8.10
CA GLY A 89 -2.96 24.21 -9.22
C GLY A 89 -3.68 24.29 -10.57
N THR A 90 -3.05 24.92 -11.56
CA THR A 90 -3.64 25.16 -12.90
C THR A 90 -2.67 24.94 -14.05
N SER A 91 -1.50 24.33 -13.83
CA SER A 91 -0.41 24.24 -14.81
C SER A 91 -0.58 23.10 -15.83
N GLY A 92 -1.81 22.74 -16.20
CA GLY A 92 -2.14 21.57 -17.02
C GLY A 92 -2.18 20.28 -16.20
N PRO A 93 -2.94 19.25 -16.65
CA PRO A 93 -3.11 18.01 -15.91
C PRO A 93 -1.82 17.16 -15.88
N SER A 94 -1.76 16.26 -14.90
CA SER A 94 -0.83 15.12 -14.91
C SER A 94 -1.34 14.02 -15.85
N THR A 95 -0.48 13.04 -16.13
CA THR A 95 -0.87 11.85 -16.90
C THR A 95 -0.81 10.62 -16.00
N ILE A 96 -1.92 9.88 -15.87
CA ILE A 96 -1.97 8.59 -15.19
C ILE A 96 -1.81 7.47 -16.24
N PHE A 97 -0.72 6.72 -16.16
CA PHE A 97 -0.41 5.63 -17.11
C PHE A 97 -1.00 4.28 -16.67
N GLN A 98 -0.82 3.94 -15.39
CA GLN A 98 -1.31 2.69 -14.82
C GLN A 98 -2.17 2.99 -13.61
N ASN A 99 -3.23 2.20 -13.41
CA ASN A 99 -4.12 2.36 -12.28
C ASN A 99 -4.93 1.07 -12.10
N PHE A 100 -4.55 0.23 -11.15
CA PHE A 100 -5.13 -1.10 -10.95
C PHE A 100 -5.25 -1.46 -9.46
N ASP A 101 -6.05 -2.48 -9.18
CA ASP A 101 -6.29 -2.94 -7.82
C ASP A 101 -5.03 -3.59 -7.24
N GLY A 102 -4.68 -3.19 -6.02
CA GLY A 102 -3.64 -3.84 -5.23
C GLY A 102 -4.19 -5.01 -4.40
N VAL A 103 -3.42 -5.43 -3.39
CA VAL A 103 -3.84 -6.45 -2.43
C VAL A 103 -5.02 -5.91 -1.60
N PRO A 104 -6.18 -6.61 -1.60
CA PRO A 104 -7.33 -6.22 -0.78
C PRO A 104 -7.19 -6.75 0.66
N ASN A 105 -8.19 -6.53 1.50
CA ASN A 105 -8.17 -7.11 2.85
C ASN A 105 -8.34 -8.64 2.85
N LEU A 106 -7.20 -9.34 2.74
CA LEU A 106 -7.09 -10.80 2.86
C LEU A 106 -6.56 -11.22 4.24
N SER A 107 -6.22 -10.25 5.09
CA SER A 107 -5.60 -10.49 6.40
C SER A 107 -6.59 -10.32 7.55
N GLY A 108 -7.76 -9.72 7.31
CA GLY A 108 -8.73 -9.39 8.36
C GLY A 108 -8.20 -8.37 9.36
N VAL A 109 -7.24 -7.54 8.94
CA VAL A 109 -6.57 -6.54 9.78
C VAL A 109 -7.02 -5.14 9.43
N ALA A 110 -6.91 -4.21 10.38
CA ALA A 110 -6.87 -2.78 10.08
C ALA A 110 -5.92 -2.08 11.05
N PRO A 111 -5.13 -1.12 10.57
CA PRO A 111 -5.03 -0.63 9.18
C PRO A 111 -4.43 -1.61 8.14
N PRO A 112 -4.50 -1.32 6.82
CA PRO A 112 -3.88 -2.13 5.76
C PRO A 112 -2.38 -1.97 5.61
N ASP A 113 -1.84 -0.79 5.92
CA ASP A 113 -0.40 -0.51 5.86
C ASP A 113 0.27 -0.87 4.52
N PRO A 114 -0.19 -0.29 3.38
CA PRO A 114 0.35 -0.60 2.08
C PRO A 114 1.72 0.05 1.84
N THR A 115 2.64 -0.74 1.29
CA THR A 115 3.94 -0.32 0.77
C THR A 115 4.15 -0.94 -0.62
N LEU A 116 4.96 -0.30 -1.46
CA LEU A 116 5.35 -0.84 -2.76
C LEU A 116 6.85 -0.72 -3.02
N ALA A 117 7.37 -1.47 -3.98
CA ALA A 117 8.68 -1.28 -4.57
C ALA A 117 8.59 -1.46 -6.08
N VAL A 118 9.20 -0.56 -6.85
CA VAL A 118 9.22 -0.66 -8.31
C VAL A 118 10.63 -0.93 -8.82
N GLY A 119 10.78 -2.07 -9.49
CA GLY A 119 11.97 -2.37 -10.27
C GLY A 119 11.74 -2.13 -11.77
N PRO A 120 12.74 -2.43 -12.63
CA PRO A 120 12.66 -2.15 -14.06
C PRO A 120 11.48 -2.78 -14.80
N ASN A 121 10.99 -3.93 -14.31
CA ASN A 121 9.93 -4.71 -14.96
C ASN A 121 8.79 -5.11 -14.02
N HIS A 122 8.91 -4.86 -12.72
CA HIS A 122 8.02 -5.45 -11.72
C HIS A 122 7.62 -4.44 -10.66
N VAL A 123 6.40 -4.58 -10.18
CA VAL A 123 5.87 -3.87 -9.02
C VAL A 123 5.58 -4.90 -7.94
N VAL A 124 6.19 -4.74 -6.76
CA VAL A 124 5.91 -5.56 -5.58
C VAL A 124 5.11 -4.71 -4.61
N GLN A 125 3.93 -5.17 -4.19
CA GLN A 125 3.17 -4.52 -3.12
C GLN A 125 3.09 -5.45 -1.92
N MET A 126 3.37 -4.92 -0.74
CA MET A 126 3.14 -5.60 0.53
C MET A 126 2.08 -4.81 1.29
N VAL A 127 1.13 -5.51 1.89
CA VAL A 127 0.00 -4.94 2.62
C VAL A 127 -0.18 -5.75 3.89
N ASN A 128 0.21 -5.15 5.00
CA ASN A 128 0.28 -5.77 6.31
C ASN A 128 0.94 -7.17 6.26
N SER A 129 0.16 -8.25 6.26
CA SER A 129 0.69 -9.62 6.33
C SER A 129 0.65 -10.39 4.99
N LYS A 130 0.41 -9.69 3.88
CA LYS A 130 0.31 -10.25 2.53
C LYS A 130 1.19 -9.48 1.54
N PHE A 131 1.59 -10.14 0.45
CA PHE A 131 2.22 -9.45 -0.67
C PHE A 131 1.95 -10.13 -2.01
N ALA A 132 2.01 -9.36 -3.07
CA ALA A 132 1.79 -9.80 -4.45
C ALA A 132 2.74 -9.07 -5.41
N ILE A 133 2.86 -9.59 -6.63
CA ILE A 133 3.79 -9.09 -7.66
C ILE A 133 3.04 -8.93 -8.98
N TRP A 134 3.26 -7.78 -9.62
CA TRP A 134 2.77 -7.45 -10.94
C TRP A 134 3.92 -7.13 -11.89
N ASP A 135 3.66 -7.18 -13.19
CA ASP A 135 4.47 -6.40 -14.14
C ASP A 135 4.08 -4.91 -14.10
N LYS A 136 4.82 -4.08 -14.83
CA LYS A 136 4.54 -2.62 -14.91
C LYS A 136 3.30 -2.27 -15.74
N GLN A 137 2.58 -3.26 -16.28
CA GLN A 137 1.31 -3.05 -16.98
C GLN A 137 0.11 -3.46 -16.11
N GLY A 138 0.35 -3.81 -14.85
CA GLY A 138 -0.70 -4.21 -13.93
C GLY A 138 -1.19 -5.64 -14.12
N ASN A 139 -0.44 -6.49 -14.84
CA ASN A 139 -0.71 -7.92 -14.88
C ASN A 139 -0.16 -8.58 -13.62
N GLN A 140 -1.03 -9.26 -12.88
CA GLN A 140 -0.60 -9.95 -11.66
C GLN A 140 0.19 -11.21 -12.05
N LEU A 141 1.48 -11.23 -11.72
CA LEU A 141 2.38 -12.35 -11.98
C LEU A 141 2.39 -13.35 -10.81
N MET A 142 2.04 -12.87 -9.62
CA MET A 142 1.90 -13.69 -8.42
C MET A 142 0.74 -13.16 -7.57
N ALA A 143 -0.28 -13.99 -7.37
CA ALA A 143 -1.39 -13.70 -6.48
C ALA A 143 -0.91 -13.56 -5.02
N PRO A 144 -1.68 -12.87 -4.15
CA PRO A 144 -1.24 -12.59 -2.79
C PRO A 144 -0.97 -13.86 -1.97
N VAL A 145 0.19 -13.88 -1.31
CA VAL A 145 0.57 -14.92 -0.33
C VAL A 145 1.01 -14.27 0.98
N ASN A 146 1.10 -15.05 2.06
CA ASN A 146 1.65 -14.56 3.33
C ASN A 146 3.12 -14.14 3.15
N ILE A 147 3.58 -13.11 3.85
CA ILE A 147 4.97 -12.63 3.73
C ILE A 147 5.96 -13.71 4.16
N ASN A 148 5.63 -14.48 5.19
CA ASN A 148 6.47 -15.58 5.67
C ASN A 148 6.68 -16.72 4.65
N THR A 149 5.95 -16.73 3.53
CA THR A 149 6.25 -17.58 2.37
C THR A 149 7.67 -17.36 1.85
N LEU A 150 8.20 -16.13 1.91
CA LEU A 150 9.61 -15.85 1.59
C LEU A 150 10.57 -16.69 2.45
N PHE A 151 10.17 -16.99 3.68
CA PHE A 151 10.98 -17.64 4.71
C PHE A 151 10.64 -19.14 4.88
N SER A 152 9.92 -19.76 3.94
CA SER A 152 9.69 -21.22 4.00
C SER A 152 11.01 -22.01 4.03
N GLY A 153 11.13 -22.95 4.97
CA GLY A 153 12.35 -23.72 5.23
C GLY A 153 13.49 -22.94 5.90
N PHE A 154 13.24 -21.71 6.37
CA PHE A 154 14.23 -20.88 7.06
C PHE A 154 14.36 -21.21 8.55
N GLY A 155 13.36 -21.79 9.19
CA GLY A 155 13.30 -22.02 10.62
C GLY A 155 13.21 -20.75 11.46
N GLY A 156 12.83 -20.92 12.72
CA GLY A 156 12.69 -19.81 13.67
C GLY A 156 11.55 -18.85 13.31
N GLY A 157 11.57 -17.68 13.93
CA GLY A 157 10.46 -16.73 13.92
C GLY A 157 10.11 -16.18 12.54
N CYS A 158 11.07 -15.93 11.66
CA CYS A 158 10.77 -15.44 10.31
C CYS A 158 10.01 -16.47 9.45
N GLU A 159 10.17 -17.78 9.69
CA GLU A 159 9.35 -18.80 9.02
C GLU A 159 7.97 -18.94 9.68
N THR A 160 7.91 -18.94 11.01
CA THR A 160 6.66 -19.27 11.73
C THR A 160 5.75 -18.08 12.01
N GLY A 161 6.30 -16.87 12.09
CA GLY A 161 5.57 -15.61 12.28
C GLY A 161 5.19 -14.99 10.93
N ASN A 162 4.12 -14.19 10.93
CA ASN A 162 3.65 -13.43 9.76
C ASN A 162 2.96 -12.15 10.24
N ASP A 163 3.73 -11.35 10.98
CA ASP A 163 3.19 -10.38 11.93
C ASP A 163 2.92 -8.98 11.36
N GLY A 164 3.37 -8.72 10.12
CA GLY A 164 3.04 -7.52 9.38
C GLY A 164 4.09 -6.41 9.43
N ASP A 165 3.61 -5.16 9.36
CA ASP A 165 4.34 -3.89 9.15
C ASP A 165 5.52 -4.01 8.17
N PRO A 166 5.25 -4.43 6.93
CA PRO A 166 6.29 -4.64 5.95
C PRO A 166 6.79 -3.33 5.37
N ILE A 167 8.03 -3.35 4.88
CA ILE A 167 8.53 -2.37 3.91
C ILE A 167 9.01 -3.15 2.69
N ALA A 168 8.62 -2.66 1.51
CA ALA A 168 9.18 -3.08 0.24
C ALA A 168 10.05 -1.95 -0.28
N LEU A 169 11.26 -2.27 -0.76
CA LEU A 169 12.17 -1.34 -1.43
C LEU A 169 12.76 -1.97 -2.69
N TYR A 170 13.11 -1.13 -3.65
CA TYR A 170 13.98 -1.50 -4.74
C TYR A 170 15.32 -0.77 -4.61
N ASP A 171 16.37 -1.52 -4.35
CA ASP A 171 17.75 -1.06 -4.42
C ASP A 171 18.20 -1.06 -5.88
N HIS A 172 17.95 0.04 -6.56
CA HIS A 172 18.29 0.25 -7.97
C HIS A 172 19.80 0.35 -8.21
N VAL A 173 20.61 0.62 -7.17
CA VAL A 173 22.08 0.63 -7.30
C VAL A 173 22.62 -0.80 -7.43
N ALA A 174 21.99 -1.78 -6.76
CA ALA A 174 22.35 -3.20 -6.86
C ALA A 174 21.43 -4.03 -7.77
N ASP A 175 20.37 -3.43 -8.32
CA ASP A 175 19.27 -4.10 -9.01
C ASP A 175 18.59 -5.18 -8.16
N ARG A 176 18.18 -4.88 -6.92
CA ARG A 176 17.59 -5.84 -5.96
C ARG A 176 16.31 -5.36 -5.30
N PHE A 177 15.38 -6.28 -5.08
CA PHE A 177 14.25 -6.06 -4.19
C PHE A 177 14.65 -6.38 -2.75
N VAL A 178 14.21 -5.55 -1.81
CA VAL A 178 14.40 -5.74 -0.37
C VAL A 178 13.03 -5.75 0.27
N LEU A 179 12.63 -6.89 0.80
CA LEU A 179 11.30 -7.11 1.39
C LEU A 179 11.46 -7.46 2.86
N THR A 180 10.70 -6.80 3.73
CA THR A 180 10.77 -7.04 5.17
C THR A 180 9.47 -7.58 5.73
N GLN A 181 9.59 -8.28 6.86
CA GLN A 181 8.49 -8.46 7.79
C GLN A 181 9.01 -8.39 9.20
N PHE A 182 8.09 -8.22 10.14
CA PHE A 182 8.39 -8.53 11.52
C PHE A 182 8.04 -9.93 11.95
N ASP A 183 8.76 -10.28 13.00
CA ASP A 183 8.38 -11.28 13.97
C ASP A 183 8.25 -10.58 15.34
N PHE A 184 7.04 -10.56 15.91
CA PHE A 184 6.74 -10.01 17.24
C PHE A 184 7.56 -10.72 18.34
N GLY A 185 8.14 -11.90 18.04
CA GLY A 185 9.12 -12.63 18.85
C GLY A 185 10.49 -11.96 19.03
N ASN A 186 10.70 -10.73 18.52
CA ASN A 186 11.92 -9.90 18.53
C ASN A 186 12.83 -10.07 17.30
N GLY A 187 12.25 -10.22 16.10
CA GLY A 187 12.98 -10.37 14.85
C GLY A 187 12.63 -9.30 13.82
N MET A 188 13.63 -8.66 13.23
CA MET A 188 13.53 -8.00 11.93
C MET A 188 13.94 -9.02 10.86
N CYS A 189 13.02 -9.38 9.98
CA CYS A 189 13.25 -10.33 8.90
C CYS A 189 13.43 -9.56 7.59
N ILE A 190 14.55 -9.78 6.90
CA ILE A 190 14.87 -9.08 5.65
C ILE A 190 15.20 -10.10 4.57
N ALA A 191 14.53 -10.00 3.44
CA ALA A 191 14.80 -10.79 2.24
C ALA A 191 15.28 -9.87 1.12
N VAL A 192 16.50 -10.11 0.63
CA VAL A 192 17.11 -9.39 -0.49
C VAL A 192 17.12 -10.31 -1.70
N SER A 193 16.52 -9.91 -2.82
CA SER A 193 16.50 -10.75 -4.02
C SER A 193 17.93 -11.03 -4.51
N GLN A 194 18.13 -12.05 -5.34
CA GLN A 194 19.44 -12.31 -5.97
C GLN A 194 19.62 -11.57 -7.30
N THR A 195 18.52 -11.08 -7.88
CA THR A 195 18.44 -10.47 -9.21
C THR A 195 17.31 -9.42 -9.23
N PRO A 196 17.15 -8.63 -10.31
CA PRO A 196 15.97 -7.76 -10.46
C PRO A 196 14.66 -8.50 -10.76
N ASP A 197 14.65 -9.84 -10.79
CA ASP A 197 13.41 -10.63 -10.81
C ASP A 197 12.96 -10.92 -9.35
N PRO A 198 11.88 -10.29 -8.84
CA PRO A 198 11.38 -10.53 -7.50
C PRO A 198 10.73 -11.91 -7.35
N LEU A 199 10.49 -12.65 -8.43
CA LEU A 199 10.00 -14.03 -8.39
C LEU A 199 11.15 -15.05 -8.26
N GLY A 200 12.39 -14.58 -8.29
CA GLY A 200 13.61 -15.36 -8.10
C GLY A 200 13.88 -15.74 -6.64
N ALA A 201 15.10 -16.21 -6.37
CA ALA A 201 15.55 -16.55 -5.02
C ALA A 201 16.01 -15.30 -4.25
N TYR A 202 16.01 -15.40 -2.91
CA TYR A 202 16.35 -14.33 -1.98
C TYR A 202 17.43 -14.77 -0.98
N HIS A 203 18.34 -13.87 -0.65
CA HIS A 203 19.15 -13.94 0.57
C HIS A 203 18.31 -13.47 1.75
N ARG A 204 18.10 -14.35 2.72
CA ARG A 204 17.17 -14.14 3.83
C ARG A 204 17.93 -13.98 5.13
N TYR A 205 17.51 -13.04 5.95
CA TYR A 205 18.16 -12.67 7.20
C TYR A 205 17.14 -12.54 8.33
N SER A 206 17.56 -12.92 9.53
CA SER A 206 16.89 -12.56 10.78
C SER A 206 17.85 -11.77 11.65
N PHE A 207 17.41 -10.63 12.16
CA PHE A 207 18.14 -9.82 13.12
C PHE A 207 17.35 -9.71 14.42
N SER A 208 18.00 -9.90 15.56
CA SER A 208 17.34 -9.79 16.87
C SER A 208 17.23 -8.32 17.31
N THR A 209 16.09 -7.71 17.03
CA THR A 209 15.78 -6.31 17.34
C THR A 209 14.77 -6.23 18.50
N PRO A 210 14.86 -5.23 19.40
CA PRO A 210 14.02 -5.17 20.59
C PRO A 210 12.60 -4.69 20.24
N GLY A 211 11.59 -5.56 20.37
CA GLY A 211 10.15 -5.28 20.25
C GLY A 211 9.78 -4.28 19.15
N ASN A 212 9.43 -4.74 17.96
CA ASN A 212 9.41 -3.85 16.79
C ASN A 212 8.02 -3.29 16.49
N ASP A 213 7.95 -1.98 16.30
CA ASP A 213 6.78 -1.25 15.82
C ASP A 213 7.18 -0.23 14.75
N TYR A 214 6.24 0.07 13.86
CA TYR A 214 6.29 1.23 12.97
C TYR A 214 7.62 1.45 12.21
N PRO A 215 8.21 0.42 11.58
CA PRO A 215 9.46 0.54 10.88
C PRO A 215 9.31 1.45 9.69
N LYS A 216 10.44 2.01 9.30
CA LYS A 216 10.65 2.55 7.96
C LYS A 216 12.02 2.06 7.52
N LEU A 217 12.19 1.78 6.24
CA LEU A 217 13.50 1.43 5.68
C LEU A 217 13.86 2.38 4.54
N GLY A 218 15.14 2.46 4.24
CA GLY A 218 15.64 3.09 3.02
C GLY A 218 16.97 2.51 2.59
N VAL A 219 17.35 2.73 1.34
CA VAL A 219 18.64 2.34 0.77
C VAL A 219 19.62 3.51 0.93
N TRP A 220 20.79 3.27 1.53
CA TRP A 220 21.80 4.32 1.66
C TRP A 220 23.23 3.79 1.64
N GLY A 221 23.97 4.09 0.56
CA GLY A 221 25.39 3.76 0.46
C GLY A 221 25.65 2.26 0.68
N ASP A 222 26.34 1.94 1.76
CA ASP A 222 26.72 0.57 2.16
C ASP A 222 25.78 -0.04 3.22
N ALA A 223 24.59 0.55 3.42
CA ALA A 223 23.60 0.09 4.38
C ALA A 223 22.17 0.03 3.80
N TYR A 224 21.40 -0.94 4.28
CA TYR A 224 19.96 -0.77 4.38
C TYR A 224 19.70 -0.08 5.69
N THR A 225 19.10 1.11 5.64
CA THR A 225 18.81 1.92 6.81
C THR A 225 17.41 1.63 7.31
N GLY A 226 17.17 1.84 8.59
CA GLY A 226 15.82 1.73 9.13
C GLY A 226 15.60 2.53 10.38
N THR A 227 14.36 2.92 10.63
CA THR A 227 13.90 3.33 11.94
C THR A 227 13.04 2.22 12.52
N ILE A 228 13.21 1.94 13.80
CA ILE A 228 12.38 0.97 14.53
C ILE A 228 11.99 1.62 15.84
N ARG A 229 10.70 1.58 16.16
CA ARG A 229 10.19 1.95 17.45
C ARG A 229 10.22 0.72 18.35
N ALA A 230 11.05 0.76 19.38
CA ALA A 230 11.16 -0.34 20.32
C ALA A 230 10.01 -0.31 21.34
N PHE A 231 9.17 -1.35 21.38
CA PHE A 231 8.09 -1.61 22.37
C PHE A 231 8.65 -1.86 23.78
N ASN A 232 9.40 -0.91 24.31
CA ASN A 232 9.77 -0.82 25.71
C ASN A 232 8.94 0.28 26.39
N ALA A 233 9.05 0.43 27.71
CA ALA A 233 8.26 1.39 28.49
C ALA A 233 8.40 2.86 28.02
N ASN A 234 9.40 3.18 27.19
CA ASN A 234 9.69 4.53 26.71
C ASN A 234 9.51 4.69 25.18
N PHE A 235 9.05 3.66 24.44
CA PHE A 235 8.92 3.68 22.98
C PHE A 235 10.17 4.23 22.28
N ASP A 236 11.33 3.64 22.57
CA ASP A 236 12.62 4.13 22.08
C ASP A 236 12.72 4.07 20.55
N MET A 237 12.81 5.23 19.90
CA MET A 237 13.06 5.37 18.48
C MET A 237 14.53 5.14 18.18
N GLN A 238 14.82 4.14 17.37
CA GLN A 238 16.17 3.71 17.04
C GLN A 238 16.45 3.90 15.56
N ALA A 239 17.60 4.49 15.26
CA ALA A 239 18.19 4.48 13.93
C ALA A 239 18.99 3.18 13.77
N TRP A 240 18.75 2.44 12.69
CA TRP A 240 19.37 1.18 12.35
C TRP A 240 20.08 1.28 11.00
N ALA A 241 21.20 0.57 10.89
CA ALA A 241 21.88 0.29 9.63
C ALA A 241 22.24 -1.20 9.59
N PHE A 242 21.82 -1.88 8.52
CA PHE A 242 22.10 -3.29 8.23
C PHE A 242 23.13 -3.37 7.09
N GLU A 243 24.15 -4.21 7.25
CA GLU A 243 25.33 -4.28 6.37
C GLU A 243 24.98 -4.77 4.95
N ARG A 244 24.66 -3.83 4.08
CA ARG A 244 24.09 -4.09 2.75
C ARG A 244 25.01 -4.94 1.88
N ASP A 245 26.29 -4.65 1.89
CA ASP A 245 27.27 -5.34 1.04
C ASP A 245 27.36 -6.84 1.35
N GLN A 246 27.29 -7.24 2.62
CA GLN A 246 27.23 -8.67 3.00
C GLN A 246 25.86 -9.27 2.65
N MET A 247 24.79 -8.50 2.88
CA MET A 247 23.43 -8.96 2.62
C MET A 247 23.21 -9.29 1.14
N LEU A 248 23.72 -8.44 0.24
CA LEU A 248 23.72 -8.64 -1.21
C LEU A 248 24.49 -9.90 -1.65
N LEU A 249 25.50 -10.31 -0.88
CA LEU A 249 26.35 -11.48 -1.16
C LEU A 249 25.88 -12.77 -0.48
N GLY A 250 24.80 -12.73 0.31
CA GLY A 250 24.34 -13.90 1.05
C GLY A 250 25.27 -14.30 2.20
N GLN A 251 26.03 -13.35 2.77
CA GLN A 251 27.03 -13.61 3.81
C GLN A 251 26.55 -13.12 5.17
N THR A 252 27.23 -13.54 6.25
CA THR A 252 27.02 -13.01 7.60
C THR A 252 27.08 -11.48 7.57
N ALA A 253 26.04 -10.84 8.10
CA ALA A 253 25.84 -9.40 8.06
C ALA A 253 25.71 -8.83 9.47
N GLN A 254 26.29 -7.66 9.69
CA GLN A 254 26.12 -6.91 10.93
C GLN A 254 24.93 -5.95 10.85
N ALA A 255 24.44 -5.54 12.01
CA ALA A 255 23.56 -4.39 12.13
C ALA A 255 23.97 -3.54 13.34
N VAL A 256 23.90 -2.22 13.17
CA VAL A 256 24.24 -1.25 14.21
C VAL A 256 23.04 -0.36 14.49
N SER A 257 22.86 0.04 15.74
CA SER A 257 21.78 0.97 16.09
C SER A 257 22.15 2.01 17.13
N PHE A 258 21.43 3.13 17.06
CA PHE A 258 21.55 4.29 17.94
C PHE A 258 20.16 4.67 18.46
N SER A 259 20.06 4.99 19.75
CA SER A 259 18.80 5.51 20.33
C SER A 259 18.69 7.01 20.02
N MET A 260 17.74 7.37 19.16
CA MET A 260 17.42 8.78 18.89
C MET A 260 16.63 9.38 20.06
N THR A 261 15.77 8.60 20.72
CA THR A 261 15.02 9.06 21.91
C THR A 261 15.95 9.45 23.06
N ALA A 262 17.10 8.77 23.23
CA ALA A 262 18.09 9.16 24.24
C ALA A 262 18.75 10.52 23.95
N LEU A 263 18.83 10.92 22.68
CA LEU A 263 19.43 12.19 22.24
C LEU A 263 18.39 13.31 22.18
N LEU A 264 17.17 12.98 21.76
CA LEU A 264 16.06 13.90 21.61
C LEU A 264 14.75 13.19 22.02
N PRO A 265 14.37 13.26 23.30
CA PRO A 265 13.13 12.64 23.76
C PRO A 265 11.91 13.41 23.23
N GLY A 266 10.81 12.68 22.99
CA GLY A 266 9.52 13.27 22.64
C GLY A 266 9.29 13.56 21.16
N ILE A 267 10.12 13.02 20.27
CA ILE A 267 9.85 12.95 18.83
C ILE A 267 9.69 11.49 18.44
N ASP A 268 8.70 11.22 17.60
CA ASP A 268 8.39 9.90 17.04
C ASP A 268 8.35 9.96 15.51
N GLY A 269 8.16 8.82 14.84
CA GLY A 269 7.92 8.76 13.41
C GLY A 269 9.11 9.14 12.53
N PHE A 270 10.34 9.13 13.06
CA PHE A 270 11.55 9.42 12.26
C PHE A 270 11.59 8.56 10.99
N LEU A 271 11.96 9.19 9.88
CA LEU A 271 12.17 8.54 8.60
C LEU A 271 13.68 8.40 8.31
N PRO A 272 14.16 7.22 7.90
CA PRO A 272 15.47 7.10 7.27
C PRO A 272 15.44 7.72 5.87
N SER A 273 16.53 8.35 5.46
CA SER A 273 16.71 8.79 4.08
C SER A 273 16.76 7.61 3.14
N ASP A 274 16.07 7.75 2.02
CA ASP A 274 16.01 6.73 0.99
C ASP A 274 16.46 7.28 -0.36
N LEU A 275 17.45 6.62 -0.94
CA LEU A 275 18.14 7.08 -2.13
C LEU A 275 17.30 6.87 -3.39
N ASP A 276 17.01 7.96 -4.09
CA ASP A 276 16.57 7.93 -5.48
C ASP A 276 17.71 8.42 -6.41
N GLY A 277 17.80 7.87 -7.61
CA GLY A 277 18.78 8.30 -8.62
C GLY A 277 20.24 7.94 -8.28
N PRO A 278 21.24 8.68 -8.79
CA PRO A 278 22.64 8.30 -8.62
C PRO A 278 23.08 8.17 -7.14
N PRO A 279 23.97 7.23 -6.79
CA PRO A 279 24.42 7.05 -5.42
C PRO A 279 25.11 8.30 -4.88
N SER A 280 24.89 8.57 -3.59
CA SER A 280 25.59 9.65 -2.89
C SER A 280 27.11 9.42 -2.87
N ALA A 281 27.87 10.50 -2.67
CA ALA A 281 29.33 10.40 -2.58
C ALA A 281 29.74 9.49 -1.40
N PRO A 282 30.79 8.66 -1.54
CA PRO A 282 31.28 7.83 -0.45
C PRO A 282 31.58 8.63 0.82
N GLY A 283 31.11 8.13 1.96
CA GLY A 283 31.25 8.80 3.26
C GLY A 283 30.21 9.89 3.54
N THR A 284 29.20 10.06 2.67
CA THR A 284 28.02 10.86 3.01
C THR A 284 27.25 10.15 4.14
N PRO A 285 26.97 10.84 5.27
CA PRO A 285 26.25 10.23 6.38
C PRO A 285 24.82 9.82 5.97
N MET A 286 24.28 8.82 6.64
CA MET A 286 22.85 8.48 6.57
C MET A 286 22.05 9.54 7.32
N TYR A 287 20.93 9.97 6.76
CA TYR A 287 20.07 10.98 7.39
C TYR A 287 18.82 10.36 8.00
N PHE A 288 18.44 10.84 9.17
CA PHE A 288 17.20 10.46 9.84
C PHE A 288 16.45 11.74 10.23
N LEU A 289 15.21 11.90 9.76
CA LEU A 289 14.45 13.13 9.91
C LEU A 289 13.13 12.88 10.64
N GLY A 290 12.83 13.72 11.62
CA GLY A 290 11.51 13.82 12.24
C GLY A 290 11.09 15.27 12.36
N HIS A 291 9.81 15.51 12.69
CA HIS A 291 9.29 16.86 12.91
C HIS A 291 8.94 17.09 14.39
N GLN A 292 8.92 18.36 14.82
CA GLN A 292 8.54 18.73 16.18
C GLN A 292 7.54 19.88 16.16
N ASP A 293 6.31 19.55 16.53
CA ASP A 293 5.25 20.52 16.78
C ASP A 293 5.51 21.31 18.10
N GLY A 294 5.10 22.58 18.13
CA GLY A 294 5.39 23.58 19.17
C GLY A 294 6.57 24.47 18.79
N PRO A 295 7.83 23.98 18.78
CA PRO A 295 8.99 24.71 18.27
C PRO A 295 9.00 24.89 16.75
N ASN A 296 8.12 24.21 16.00
CA ASN A 296 7.96 24.30 14.54
C ASN A 296 9.29 24.14 13.80
N ARG A 297 9.83 22.92 13.83
CA ARG A 297 11.14 22.59 13.25
C ARG A 297 11.22 21.13 12.84
N LEU A 298 12.13 20.85 11.91
CA LEU A 298 12.57 19.49 11.63
C LEU A 298 13.84 19.19 12.45
N ALA A 299 14.01 17.93 12.84
CA ALA A 299 15.17 17.44 13.58
C ALA A 299 15.85 16.35 12.76
N MET A 300 17.09 16.61 12.34
CA MET A 300 17.83 15.70 11.48
C MET A 300 19.05 15.14 12.20
N PHE A 301 19.14 13.81 12.29
CA PHE A 301 20.33 13.11 12.73
C PHE A 301 21.16 12.63 11.55
N GLU A 302 22.47 12.54 11.76
CA GLU A 302 23.43 11.99 10.82
C GLU A 302 24.12 10.77 11.44
N VAL A 303 24.06 9.63 10.76
CA VAL A 303 24.71 8.39 11.19
C VAL A 303 25.83 8.02 10.22
N ASN A 304 27.00 7.69 10.77
CA ASN A 304 28.14 7.13 10.05
C ASN A 304 28.50 5.78 10.64
N VAL A 305 28.69 4.77 9.79
CA VAL A 305 29.02 3.41 10.23
C VAL A 305 30.42 3.05 9.77
N ASP A 306 31.21 2.52 10.69
CA ASP A 306 32.51 1.92 10.41
C ASP A 306 32.36 0.40 10.45
N TRP A 307 32.09 -0.22 9.30
CA TRP A 307 31.94 -1.69 9.23
C TRP A 307 33.23 -2.44 9.58
N SER A 308 34.40 -1.80 9.48
CA SER A 308 35.67 -2.40 9.89
C SER A 308 35.83 -2.47 11.41
N ASN A 309 35.21 -1.53 12.12
CA ASN A 309 35.13 -1.51 13.57
C ASN A 309 33.86 -0.76 14.01
N THR A 310 32.76 -1.49 14.15
CA THR A 310 31.43 -0.92 14.43
C THR A 310 31.35 -0.14 15.74
N ALA A 311 32.28 -0.35 16.68
CA ALA A 311 32.38 0.48 17.88
C ALA A 311 32.77 1.95 17.60
N ASN A 312 33.36 2.24 16.45
CA ASN A 312 33.70 3.59 16.00
C ASN A 312 32.53 4.30 15.30
N SER A 313 31.42 3.61 15.02
CA SER A 313 30.25 4.21 14.39
C SER A 313 29.68 5.34 15.25
N THR A 314 29.13 6.38 14.62
CA THR A 314 28.67 7.59 15.31
C THR A 314 27.29 8.02 14.84
N ILE A 315 26.51 8.58 15.77
CA ILE A 315 25.36 9.42 15.49
C ILE A 315 25.68 10.85 15.92
N SER A 316 25.27 11.82 15.12
CA SER A 316 25.40 13.24 15.42
C SER A 316 24.10 13.99 15.11
N GLY A 317 23.96 15.19 15.66
CA GLY A 317 22.71 15.94 15.63
C GLY A 317 21.95 15.88 16.97
N PRO A 318 20.66 16.25 16.99
CA PRO A 318 19.90 16.68 15.82
C PRO A 318 20.36 18.06 15.34
N THR A 319 20.52 18.23 14.03
CA THR A 319 20.51 19.55 13.40
C THR A 319 19.05 19.99 13.30
N PHE A 320 18.72 21.11 13.91
CA PHE A 320 17.37 21.67 13.85
C PHE A 320 17.22 22.59 12.65
N LEU A 321 16.24 22.28 11.79
CA LEU A 321 15.90 23.09 10.62
C LEU A 321 14.60 23.86 10.92
N PRO A 322 14.63 25.20 11.01
CA PRO A 322 13.43 25.98 11.27
C PRO A 322 12.47 25.89 10.08
N VAL A 323 11.17 25.78 10.35
CA VAL A 323 10.11 25.79 9.34
C VAL A 323 9.07 26.86 9.67
N ASP A 324 8.16 27.12 8.73
CA ASP A 324 7.01 27.98 9.04
C ASP A 324 6.11 27.29 10.08
N PRO A 325 5.42 28.07 10.92
CA PRO A 325 4.54 27.50 11.92
C PRO A 325 3.43 26.64 11.33
N TYR A 326 3.13 25.52 12.00
CA TYR A 326 2.02 24.62 11.75
C TYR A 326 1.44 24.13 13.08
N ASP A 327 0.31 23.44 13.01
CA ASP A 327 -0.28 22.68 14.11
C ASP A 327 -0.51 21.24 13.63
N SER A 328 -0.06 20.23 14.37
CA SER A 328 -0.30 18.83 14.02
C SER A 328 -1.51 18.23 14.75
N ASN A 329 -2.21 19.00 15.59
CA ASN A 329 -3.34 18.53 16.40
C ASN A 329 -4.69 18.65 15.68
N LEU A 330 -5.07 17.58 14.98
CA LEU A 330 -6.37 17.48 14.30
C LEU A 330 -7.54 17.05 15.19
N GLY A 331 -7.40 17.05 16.52
CA GLY A 331 -8.50 16.92 17.47
C GLY A 331 -9.43 15.72 17.21
N THR A 332 -10.64 15.96 16.68
CA THR A 332 -11.66 14.90 16.48
C THR A 332 -11.39 13.97 15.31
N GLY A 333 -10.33 14.15 14.53
CA GLY A 333 -9.98 13.32 13.38
C GLY A 333 -10.75 13.70 12.11
N ILE A 334 -10.60 12.89 11.07
CA ILE A 334 -11.06 13.19 9.71
C ILE A 334 -12.51 12.73 9.49
N PRO A 335 -13.44 13.60 9.09
CA PRO A 335 -14.81 13.20 8.81
C PRO A 335 -14.92 12.35 7.54
N GLN A 336 -15.88 11.43 7.54
CA GLN A 336 -16.34 10.64 6.40
C GLN A 336 -17.89 10.62 6.37
N PRO A 337 -18.56 10.34 5.23
CA PRO A 337 -20.02 10.43 5.12
C PRO A 337 -20.78 9.45 6.02
N VAL A 338 -20.17 8.31 6.37
CA VAL A 338 -20.72 7.31 7.28
C VAL A 338 -19.59 6.64 8.07
N GLY A 339 -19.79 6.41 9.36
CA GLY A 339 -18.79 5.85 10.26
C GLY A 339 -18.27 6.85 11.29
N PRO A 340 -17.32 6.44 12.16
CA PRO A 340 -16.59 7.37 13.04
C PRO A 340 -15.68 8.29 12.23
N ASN A 341 -15.14 9.32 12.87
CA ASN A 341 -14.01 10.05 12.28
C ASN A 341 -12.77 9.13 12.19
N LEU A 342 -11.99 9.32 11.14
CA LEU A 342 -10.77 8.57 10.88
C LEU A 342 -9.59 9.20 11.61
N ASP A 343 -8.65 8.36 12.05
CA ASP A 343 -7.39 8.78 12.64
C ASP A 343 -6.54 9.51 11.59
N ALA A 344 -6.08 10.71 11.93
CA ALA A 344 -5.30 11.57 11.06
C ALA A 344 -3.79 11.30 11.14
N LEU A 345 -3.36 10.53 12.15
CA LEU A 345 -1.97 10.23 12.46
C LEU A 345 -1.10 11.50 12.56
N GLY A 346 -1.65 12.56 13.17
CA GLY A 346 -0.96 13.82 13.41
C GLY A 346 0.25 13.62 14.34
N GLY A 347 1.35 14.32 14.05
CA GLY A 347 2.58 14.22 14.85
C GLY A 347 3.60 13.18 14.36
N PHE A 348 3.36 12.57 13.20
CA PHE A 348 4.31 11.67 12.52
C PHE A 348 4.70 12.22 11.15
N THR A 349 5.98 12.10 10.80
CA THR A 349 6.43 12.24 9.41
C THR A 349 5.94 11.05 8.58
N MET A 350 5.37 11.33 7.41
CA MET A 350 4.82 10.29 6.53
C MET A 350 5.87 9.81 5.54
N TYR A 351 5.95 8.49 5.36
CA TYR A 351 6.95 7.84 4.51
C TYR A 351 6.80 8.26 3.03
N ARG A 352 7.84 8.65 2.29
CA ARG A 352 9.31 8.55 2.52
C ARG A 352 10.02 9.87 2.85
N LEU A 353 11.29 9.74 3.24
CA LEU A 353 12.30 10.79 3.13
C LEU A 353 13.13 10.54 1.87
N ALA A 354 12.57 10.89 0.71
CA ALA A 354 13.20 10.65 -0.58
C ALA A 354 14.38 11.61 -0.78
N TYR A 355 15.56 11.08 -1.04
CA TYR A 355 16.81 11.82 -1.25
C TYR A 355 17.25 11.75 -2.70
N ARG A 356 17.85 12.84 -3.21
CA ARG A 356 18.45 12.89 -4.54
C ARG A 356 19.71 13.75 -4.56
N ASP A 357 20.69 13.35 -5.37
CA ASP A 357 21.88 14.17 -5.65
C ASP A 357 21.85 14.69 -7.09
N PHE A 358 21.77 16.01 -7.25
CA PHE A 358 21.78 16.69 -8.56
C PHE A 358 23.20 17.11 -8.99
N GLY A 359 24.23 16.72 -8.25
CA GLY A 359 25.64 17.08 -8.46
C GLY A 359 25.99 18.53 -8.11
N THR A 360 25.06 19.47 -8.29
CA THR A 360 25.20 20.87 -7.86
C THR A 360 24.69 21.10 -6.44
N HIS A 361 23.73 20.28 -6.01
CA HIS A 361 23.14 20.28 -4.68
C HIS A 361 22.52 18.92 -4.41
N GLN A 362 22.34 18.60 -3.14
CA GLN A 362 21.57 17.46 -2.67
C GLN A 362 20.19 17.94 -2.24
N SER A 363 19.17 17.11 -2.43
CA SER A 363 17.79 17.41 -2.06
C SER A 363 17.16 16.27 -1.27
N MET A 364 16.26 16.59 -0.35
CA MET A 364 15.37 15.64 0.29
C MET A 364 13.95 16.17 0.34
N VAL A 365 12.95 15.33 0.08
CA VAL A 365 11.54 15.67 0.24
C VAL A 365 10.86 14.79 1.29
N THR A 366 9.95 15.39 2.05
CA THR A 366 9.13 14.70 3.05
C THR A 366 7.82 15.45 3.28
N ASN A 367 6.86 14.80 3.94
CA ASN A 367 5.56 15.38 4.26
C ASN A 367 5.02 14.91 5.63
N HIS A 368 4.02 15.63 6.15
CA HIS A 368 3.21 15.22 7.29
C HIS A 368 1.84 15.90 7.29
N THR A 369 0.91 15.36 8.08
CA THR A 369 -0.44 15.91 8.23
C THR A 369 -0.44 17.06 9.25
N VAL A 370 -1.06 18.19 8.89
CA VAL A 370 -1.27 19.36 9.76
C VAL A 370 -2.72 19.80 9.76
N ASP A 371 -3.13 20.52 10.81
CA ASP A 371 -4.37 21.27 10.85
C ASP A 371 -4.15 22.67 10.26
N VAL A 372 -4.96 23.03 9.26
CA VAL A 372 -4.85 24.33 8.57
C VAL A 372 -5.81 25.38 9.10
N ASN A 373 -6.79 25.02 9.95
CA ASN A 373 -7.70 25.96 10.56
C ASN A 373 -8.22 25.51 11.94
N ASP A 374 -8.44 26.46 12.86
CA ASP A 374 -8.72 26.13 14.26
C ASP A 374 -10.11 25.51 14.51
N PHE A 375 -11.09 25.78 13.62
CA PHE A 375 -12.45 25.22 13.72
C PHE A 375 -13.28 25.44 12.45
N PRO A 376 -13.94 24.41 11.90
CA PRO A 376 -13.74 23.00 12.23
C PRO A 376 -12.36 22.53 11.72
N ASN A 377 -11.65 21.70 12.47
CA ASN A 377 -10.34 21.15 12.09
C ASN A 377 -10.33 20.67 10.64
N HIS A 378 -9.26 21.01 9.92
CA HIS A 378 -9.13 20.75 8.49
C HIS A 378 -7.73 20.25 8.18
N ALA A 379 -7.64 18.98 7.78
CA ALA A 379 -6.35 18.38 7.49
C ALA A 379 -5.81 18.86 6.14
N GLY A 380 -4.57 19.32 6.14
CA GLY A 380 -3.76 19.56 4.96
C GLY A 380 -2.44 18.79 5.01
N VAL A 381 -1.82 18.62 3.83
CA VAL A 381 -0.52 17.95 3.72
C VAL A 381 0.58 18.99 3.68
N ARG A 382 1.33 19.10 4.78
CA ARG A 382 2.53 19.91 4.90
C ARG A 382 3.69 19.17 4.25
N TRP A 383 4.44 19.82 3.37
CA TRP A 383 5.58 19.24 2.67
C TRP A 383 6.79 20.17 2.69
N TYR A 384 7.97 19.57 2.52
CA TYR A 384 9.25 20.27 2.53
C TYR A 384 10.14 19.76 1.41
N GLU A 385 10.91 20.65 0.81
CA GLU A 385 12.16 20.32 0.12
C GLU A 385 13.32 20.89 0.95
N LEU A 386 14.22 20.02 1.38
CA LEU A 386 15.48 20.37 2.01
C LEU A 386 16.57 20.38 0.96
N ARG A 387 17.52 21.32 1.05
CA ARG A 387 18.71 21.33 0.20
C ARG A 387 20.00 21.46 0.98
N ASN A 388 21.04 20.81 0.45
CA ASN A 388 22.43 21.03 0.83
C ASN A 388 23.25 21.40 -0.42
N GLU A 389 23.66 22.66 -0.48
CA GLU A 389 24.49 23.22 -1.56
C GLU A 389 25.99 23.27 -1.17
N GLY A 390 26.39 22.52 -0.15
CA GLY A 390 27.77 22.45 0.37
C GLY A 390 28.00 23.20 1.69
N SER A 391 26.99 23.89 2.23
CA SER A 391 27.04 24.57 3.53
C SER A 391 26.22 23.88 4.63
N GLY A 392 25.75 22.65 4.38
CA GLY A 392 24.83 21.92 5.25
C GLY A 392 23.38 22.07 4.81
N TRP A 393 22.51 21.26 5.43
CA TRP A 393 21.09 21.20 5.09
C TRP A 393 20.29 22.41 5.58
N SER A 394 19.35 22.86 4.76
CA SER A 394 18.38 23.90 5.08
C SER A 394 17.07 23.65 4.35
N VAL A 395 15.96 24.24 4.82
CA VAL A 395 14.69 24.23 4.10
C VAL A 395 14.81 25.15 2.89
N PHE A 396 14.74 24.58 1.69
CA PHE A 396 14.75 25.35 0.45
C PHE A 396 13.36 25.89 0.12
N GLN A 397 12.34 25.04 0.26
CA GLN A 397 10.94 25.42 0.15
C GLN A 397 10.05 24.52 1.01
N GLN A 398 8.85 25.02 1.28
CA GLN A 398 7.81 24.32 2.03
C GLN A 398 6.44 24.84 1.61
N GLY A 399 5.41 24.02 1.78
CA GLY A 399 4.02 24.36 1.50
C GLY A 399 3.07 23.48 2.30
N THR A 400 1.83 23.92 2.44
CA THR A 400 0.74 23.11 3.01
C THR A 400 -0.41 23.05 2.02
N TYR A 401 -0.69 21.88 1.46
CA TYR A 401 -1.70 21.71 0.43
C TYR A 401 -3.07 21.43 1.06
N ALA A 402 -3.96 22.43 1.00
CA ALA A 402 -5.36 22.36 1.42
C ALA A 402 -6.22 23.31 0.56
N PRO A 403 -6.40 23.00 -0.73
CA PRO A 403 -6.95 23.92 -1.74
C PRO A 403 -8.46 24.18 -1.66
N ASP A 404 -9.20 23.39 -0.88
CA ASP A 404 -10.67 23.43 -0.74
C ASP A 404 -11.07 22.93 0.66
N GLU A 405 -12.37 22.68 0.91
CA GLU A 405 -12.89 22.25 2.21
C GLU A 405 -12.68 20.75 2.53
N GLU A 406 -12.09 19.97 1.61
CA GLU A 406 -11.82 18.54 1.81
C GLU A 406 -10.56 18.32 2.65
N ASN A 407 -10.57 17.30 3.50
CA ASN A 407 -9.42 16.95 4.35
C ASN A 407 -8.45 16.08 3.58
N ARG A 408 -7.14 16.37 3.67
CA ARG A 408 -6.05 15.61 3.04
C ARG A 408 -5.05 15.15 4.08
N TRP A 409 -4.80 13.85 4.15
CA TRP A 409 -3.89 13.26 5.14
C TRP A 409 -3.29 11.93 4.64
N MET A 410 -2.36 11.36 5.42
CA MET A 410 -1.58 10.16 5.05
C MET A 410 -0.89 10.32 3.68
N GLY A 411 -0.08 11.38 3.56
CA GLY A 411 0.58 11.69 2.31
C GLY A 411 1.84 10.85 2.04
N SER A 412 2.22 10.72 0.78
CA SER A 412 3.55 10.27 0.38
C SER A 412 4.09 11.17 -0.74
N ILE A 413 5.40 11.38 -0.75
CA ILE A 413 6.07 12.38 -1.58
C ILE A 413 7.38 11.83 -2.13
N ALA A 414 7.69 12.14 -3.39
CA ALA A 414 8.93 11.77 -4.04
C ALA A 414 9.37 12.83 -5.06
N MET A 415 10.63 12.78 -5.51
CA MET A 415 11.22 13.73 -6.45
C MET A 415 11.88 13.03 -7.63
N GLY A 416 11.51 13.45 -8.85
CA GLY A 416 12.06 12.94 -10.10
C GLY A 416 13.40 13.59 -10.49
N ALA A 417 14.00 13.07 -11.56
CA ALA A 417 15.31 13.46 -12.06
C ALA A 417 15.40 14.90 -12.55
N ASN A 418 14.28 15.52 -12.92
CA ASN A 418 14.25 16.93 -13.35
C ASN A 418 13.93 17.88 -12.18
N GLY A 419 13.80 17.37 -10.95
CA GLY A 419 13.44 18.14 -9.75
C GLY A 419 11.94 18.41 -9.63
N GLU A 420 11.12 17.74 -10.44
CA GLU A 420 9.68 17.64 -10.25
C GLU A 420 9.34 16.86 -8.98
N ILE A 421 8.28 17.25 -8.29
CA ILE A 421 7.86 16.65 -7.02
C ILE A 421 6.42 16.19 -7.17
N ALA A 422 6.16 14.93 -6.85
CA ALA A 422 4.83 14.35 -6.79
C ALA A 422 4.37 14.21 -5.33
N LEU A 423 3.09 14.48 -5.07
CA LEU A 423 2.48 14.38 -3.76
C LEU A 423 1.13 13.66 -3.87
N GLY A 424 0.99 12.52 -3.19
CA GLY A 424 -0.23 11.71 -3.14
C GLY A 424 -0.73 11.58 -1.71
N TYR A 425 -2.05 11.43 -1.51
CA TYR A 425 -2.68 11.38 -0.18
C TYR A 425 -4.09 10.79 -0.24
N THR A 426 -4.66 10.51 0.94
CA THR A 426 -6.11 10.30 1.09
C THR A 426 -6.85 11.63 1.15
N VAL A 427 -8.06 11.68 0.59
CA VAL A 427 -9.02 12.78 0.76
C VAL A 427 -10.36 12.29 1.33
N SER A 428 -11.00 13.06 2.21
CA SER A 428 -12.31 12.74 2.80
C SER A 428 -13.01 13.97 3.41
N SER A 429 -14.34 13.91 3.48
CA SER A 429 -15.16 14.88 4.20
C SER A 429 -16.46 14.25 4.67
N SER A 430 -17.36 15.03 5.28
CA SER A 430 -18.73 14.57 5.57
C SER A 430 -19.53 14.20 4.32
N THR A 431 -19.06 14.54 3.12
CA THR A 431 -19.75 14.28 1.85
C THR A 431 -18.91 13.49 0.85
N THR A 432 -17.61 13.38 1.06
CA THR A 432 -16.68 12.64 0.20
C THR A 432 -16.17 11.42 0.95
N PHE A 433 -16.39 10.24 0.39
CA PHE A 433 -15.81 9.02 0.92
C PHE A 433 -14.29 9.03 0.79
N PRO A 434 -13.55 8.38 1.71
CA PRO A 434 -12.10 8.25 1.62
C PRO A 434 -11.64 7.79 0.23
N SER A 435 -10.93 8.66 -0.45
CA SER A 435 -10.51 8.53 -1.85
C SER A 435 -9.01 8.81 -1.99
N ILE A 436 -8.39 8.36 -3.09
CA ILE A 436 -6.96 8.57 -3.34
C ILE A 436 -6.79 9.64 -4.42
N ARG A 437 -6.02 10.68 -4.10
CA ARG A 437 -5.71 11.78 -5.01
C ARG A 437 -4.22 12.11 -5.03
N HIS A 438 -3.80 12.83 -6.06
CA HIS A 438 -2.45 13.36 -6.17
C HIS A 438 -2.42 14.76 -6.78
N THR A 439 -1.29 15.44 -6.60
CA THR A 439 -0.89 16.68 -7.27
C THR A 439 0.63 16.66 -7.45
N GLY A 440 1.20 17.73 -7.99
CA GLY A 440 2.64 17.87 -8.10
C GLY A 440 3.08 19.27 -8.50
N ARG A 441 4.39 19.37 -8.73
CA ARG A 441 5.04 20.59 -9.21
C ARG A 441 6.29 20.28 -10.03
N GLN A 442 6.61 21.17 -10.94
CA GLN A 442 7.86 21.19 -11.69
C GLN A 442 8.97 21.91 -10.91
N ALA A 443 10.23 21.65 -11.25
CA ALA A 443 11.36 22.35 -10.64
C ALA A 443 11.33 23.87 -10.87
N SER A 444 10.79 24.32 -12.01
CA SER A 444 10.68 25.73 -12.39
C SER A 444 9.50 26.47 -11.76
N ASP A 445 8.62 25.76 -11.07
CA ASP A 445 7.43 26.36 -10.47
C ASP A 445 7.78 27.33 -9.34
N PRO A 446 6.89 28.30 -9.04
CA PRO A 446 7.02 29.12 -7.84
C PRO A 446 7.30 28.25 -6.59
N PRO A 447 8.27 28.63 -5.74
CA PRO A 447 8.58 27.87 -4.53
C PRO A 447 7.38 27.78 -3.59
N GLY A 448 7.19 26.62 -2.96
CA GLY A 448 6.15 26.35 -1.96
C GLY A 448 4.76 26.10 -2.54
N VAL A 449 4.62 25.98 -3.87
CA VAL A 449 3.33 25.78 -4.53
C VAL A 449 3.32 24.47 -5.32
N MET A 450 2.31 23.64 -5.10
CA MET A 450 1.91 22.53 -5.98
C MET A 450 1.08 23.11 -7.12
N THR A 451 1.64 23.19 -8.33
CA THR A 451 1.02 23.94 -9.42
C THR A 451 0.20 23.08 -10.37
N LEU A 452 0.33 21.75 -10.32
CA LEU A 452 -0.54 20.87 -11.07
C LEU A 452 -1.92 20.78 -10.38
N PRO A 453 -3.01 20.65 -11.14
CA PRO A 453 -4.32 20.41 -10.56
C PRO A 453 -4.31 19.13 -9.73
N GLU A 454 -5.19 19.06 -8.74
CA GLU A 454 -5.43 17.80 -8.04
C GLU A 454 -6.27 16.86 -8.91
N GLU A 455 -5.83 15.62 -9.02
CA GLU A 455 -6.52 14.58 -9.78
C GLU A 455 -6.83 13.37 -8.91
N THR A 456 -7.89 12.65 -9.30
CA THR A 456 -8.35 11.46 -8.57
C THR A 456 -7.81 10.20 -9.20
N ILE A 457 -7.03 9.44 -8.43
CA ILE A 457 -6.61 8.08 -8.81
C ILE A 457 -7.80 7.12 -8.67
N ILE A 458 -8.51 7.20 -7.53
CA ILE A 458 -9.75 6.45 -7.34
C ILE A 458 -10.65 7.14 -6.31
N ALA A 459 -11.93 7.24 -6.63
CA ALA A 459 -12.96 7.69 -5.71
C ALA A 459 -13.44 6.53 -4.83
N GLY A 460 -13.50 6.74 -3.52
CA GLY A 460 -14.10 5.82 -2.57
C GLY A 460 -15.61 5.68 -2.78
N GLY A 461 -16.12 4.47 -2.53
CA GLY A 461 -17.54 4.16 -2.60
C GLY A 461 -18.19 3.90 -1.24
N GLY A 462 -17.43 3.95 -0.14
CA GLY A 462 -17.97 3.70 1.19
C GLY A 462 -17.15 4.27 2.34
N GLY A 463 -17.70 4.17 3.55
CA GLY A 463 -17.04 4.56 4.79
C GLY A 463 -16.61 3.38 5.65
N GLN A 464 -15.54 3.58 6.42
CA GLN A 464 -15.08 2.61 7.41
C GLN A 464 -16.00 2.66 8.65
N LEU A 465 -16.56 1.53 9.04
CA LEU A 465 -17.40 1.40 10.22
C LEU A 465 -16.62 0.85 11.42
N ASN A 466 -17.11 1.12 12.63
CA ASN A 466 -16.70 0.51 13.91
C ASN A 466 -15.25 0.73 14.39
N VAL A 467 -14.34 1.19 13.53
CA VAL A 467 -12.97 1.60 13.90
C VAL A 467 -12.61 2.94 13.27
N SER A 468 -11.82 3.73 13.98
CA SER A 468 -11.28 5.01 13.46
C SER A 468 -9.96 4.84 12.71
N ARG A 469 -9.26 3.71 12.86
CA ARG A 469 -7.96 3.50 12.21
C ARG A 469 -8.13 3.49 10.70
N TRP A 470 -7.30 4.32 10.03
CA TRP A 470 -7.20 4.41 8.58
C TRP A 470 -5.99 3.62 8.11
N GLY A 471 -4.80 4.21 8.21
CA GLY A 471 -3.52 3.67 7.73
C GLY A 471 -2.34 4.20 8.53
N ASP A 472 -1.23 3.44 8.59
CA ASP A 472 0.07 3.94 9.06
C ASP A 472 1.06 4.18 7.92
N TYR A 473 0.76 3.68 6.72
CA TYR A 473 1.65 3.68 5.56
C TYR A 473 0.92 4.10 4.30
N ALA A 474 1.64 4.89 3.52
CA ALA A 474 1.44 5.12 2.11
C ALA A 474 2.83 5.17 1.48
N HIS A 475 2.97 4.80 0.22
CA HIS A 475 4.29 4.74 -0.39
C HIS A 475 4.24 5.20 -1.85
N MET A 476 4.95 6.30 -2.11
CA MET A 476 5.31 6.78 -3.44
C MET A 476 6.78 6.45 -3.74
N ASP A 477 7.03 5.81 -4.87
CA ASP A 477 8.34 5.40 -5.35
C ASP A 477 8.59 6.01 -6.74
N VAL A 478 9.85 6.30 -7.06
CA VAL A 478 10.23 6.78 -8.40
C VAL A 478 10.53 5.59 -9.29
N ASP A 479 10.01 5.61 -10.51
CA ASP A 479 10.32 4.56 -11.47
C ASP A 479 11.81 4.57 -11.85
N PRO A 480 12.58 3.50 -11.60
CA PRO A 480 14.02 3.52 -11.81
C PRO A 480 14.43 3.53 -13.30
N VAL A 481 13.48 3.35 -14.23
CA VAL A 481 13.76 3.34 -15.67
C VAL A 481 13.52 4.70 -16.30
N THR A 482 12.40 5.34 -15.98
CA THR A 482 12.07 6.67 -16.52
C THR A 482 12.71 7.77 -15.69
N ASP A 483 12.87 7.54 -14.39
CA ASP A 483 13.39 8.46 -13.39
C ASP A 483 12.53 9.73 -13.21
N THR A 484 11.35 9.78 -13.85
CA THR A 484 10.45 10.93 -13.95
C THR A 484 8.96 10.55 -13.86
N THR A 485 8.66 9.25 -13.72
CA THR A 485 7.32 8.74 -13.39
C THR A 485 7.31 8.21 -11.96
N PHE A 486 6.13 8.28 -11.35
CA PHE A 486 5.91 7.99 -9.94
C PHE A 486 4.92 6.85 -9.80
N TRP A 487 5.24 5.89 -8.95
CA TRP A 487 4.34 4.82 -8.56
C TRP A 487 3.83 5.08 -7.16
N PHE A 488 2.52 4.97 -6.95
CA PHE A 488 1.90 5.26 -5.66
C PHE A 488 0.93 4.16 -5.25
N THR A 489 0.99 3.79 -3.97
CA THR A 489 -0.02 2.95 -3.35
C THR A 489 -0.60 3.59 -2.12
N HIS A 490 -1.93 3.48 -2.01
CA HIS A 490 -2.69 3.90 -0.86
C HIS A 490 -3.94 3.02 -0.73
N GLU A 491 -4.54 3.03 0.46
CA GLU A 491 -5.85 2.45 0.72
C GLU A 491 -7.03 3.37 0.36
N TYR A 492 -8.19 2.76 0.14
CA TYR A 492 -9.50 3.42 0.03
C TYR A 492 -10.59 2.44 0.48
N VAL A 493 -11.84 2.91 0.63
CA VAL A 493 -12.98 2.03 0.92
C VAL A 493 -13.91 1.96 -0.29
N GLN A 494 -14.05 0.76 -0.86
CA GLN A 494 -14.88 0.54 -2.04
C GLN A 494 -16.37 0.49 -1.69
N SER A 495 -16.73 -0.12 -0.57
CA SER A 495 -18.11 -0.19 -0.08
C SER A 495 -18.13 -0.12 1.44
N THR A 496 -19.17 0.52 1.98
CA THR A 496 -19.27 0.79 3.42
C THR A 496 -19.22 -0.50 4.22
N GLY A 497 -18.31 -0.59 5.19
CA GLY A 497 -18.10 -1.80 5.96
C GLY A 497 -17.06 -1.63 7.07
N SER A 498 -16.95 -2.63 7.93
CA SER A 498 -15.85 -2.71 8.92
C SER A 498 -14.71 -3.49 8.30
N PHE A 499 -13.51 -2.93 8.29
CA PHE A 499 -12.32 -3.57 7.71
C PHE A 499 -12.49 -3.93 6.23
N ASN A 500 -13.30 -3.17 5.49
CA ASN A 500 -13.54 -3.42 4.06
C ASN A 500 -12.71 -2.49 3.17
N TRP A 501 -11.49 -2.20 3.61
CA TRP A 501 -10.54 -1.42 2.83
C TRP A 501 -10.06 -2.23 1.61
N ARG A 502 -9.66 -1.49 0.59
CA ARG A 502 -8.97 -1.95 -0.61
C ARG A 502 -7.72 -1.11 -0.77
N THR A 503 -6.78 -1.56 -1.60
CA THR A 503 -5.63 -0.76 -1.98
C THR A 503 -5.63 -0.54 -3.48
N ARG A 504 -5.02 0.56 -3.91
CA ARG A 504 -4.83 0.90 -5.33
C ARG A 504 -3.35 1.10 -5.60
N ILE A 505 -2.92 0.79 -6.81
CA ILE A 505 -1.58 1.08 -7.33
C ILE A 505 -1.76 1.93 -8.59
N ALA A 506 -1.04 3.04 -8.68
CA ALA A 506 -1.05 3.88 -9.87
C ALA A 506 0.36 4.33 -10.27
N GLU A 507 0.59 4.44 -11.58
CA GLU A 507 1.75 5.09 -12.18
C GLU A 507 1.30 6.40 -12.83
N PHE A 508 2.00 7.49 -12.58
CA PHE A 508 1.69 8.80 -13.17
C PHE A 508 2.93 9.67 -13.36
N SER A 509 2.83 10.69 -14.21
CA SER A 509 3.81 11.78 -14.30
C SER A 509 3.20 13.09 -13.84
N VAL A 510 3.98 13.87 -13.10
CA VAL A 510 3.65 15.26 -12.74
C VAL A 510 4.32 16.27 -13.66
N THR A 511 4.84 15.82 -14.80
CA THR A 511 5.26 16.68 -15.91
C THR A 511 4.08 16.87 -16.84
N PRO A 512 3.50 18.09 -16.91
CA PRO A 512 2.42 18.34 -17.83
C PRO A 512 2.87 18.06 -19.25
N PHE A 513 2.05 17.33 -19.99
CA PHE A 513 2.24 17.22 -21.42
C PHE A 513 2.02 18.60 -22.05
N ASN A 514 2.89 19.01 -22.97
CA ASN A 514 2.85 20.34 -23.60
C ASN A 514 2.86 20.25 -25.13
N GLY A 515 2.37 19.15 -25.68
CA GLY A 515 2.11 19.00 -27.11
C GLY A 515 0.67 19.38 -27.48
N ASP A 516 0.43 19.54 -28.77
CA ASP A 516 -0.89 19.85 -29.31
C ASP A 516 -1.78 18.61 -29.39
N HIS A 517 -1.20 17.44 -29.66
CA HIS A 517 -1.93 16.21 -29.97
C HIS A 517 -1.45 15.03 -29.10
N ASP A 518 -2.22 14.61 -28.10
CA ASP A 518 -1.92 13.42 -27.28
C ASP A 518 -3.22 12.75 -26.81
N TYR A 519 -3.49 11.57 -27.36
CA TYR A 519 -4.66 10.76 -27.07
C TYR A 519 -4.27 9.46 -26.36
N GLY A 520 -4.27 9.51 -25.04
CA GLY A 520 -3.92 8.39 -24.19
C GLY A 520 -5.02 7.34 -24.04
N VAL A 521 -4.60 6.08 -23.93
CA VAL A 521 -5.41 4.98 -23.42
C VAL A 521 -4.90 4.62 -22.03
N GLY A 522 -5.73 4.95 -21.03
CA GLY A 522 -5.44 4.72 -19.63
C GLY A 522 -5.87 3.33 -19.14
N PRO A 523 -6.02 3.15 -17.82
CA PRO A 523 -6.31 1.87 -17.21
C PRO A 523 -7.62 1.23 -17.68
N PHE A 524 -7.68 -0.10 -17.60
CA PHE A 524 -8.96 -0.80 -17.57
C PHE A 524 -9.73 -0.46 -16.29
N VAL A 525 -11.02 -0.19 -16.42
CA VAL A 525 -11.93 0.16 -15.32
C VAL A 525 -13.21 -0.66 -15.45
N ASN A 526 -13.93 -0.87 -14.34
CA ASN A 526 -15.19 -1.62 -14.32
C ASN A 526 -15.12 -3.05 -14.87
N LEU A 527 -13.97 -3.73 -14.75
CA LEU A 527 -13.84 -5.13 -15.14
C LEU A 527 -14.62 -6.04 -14.17
N PRO A 528 -15.18 -7.17 -14.64
CA PRO A 528 -15.67 -8.20 -13.74
C PRO A 528 -14.52 -8.84 -12.96
N ALA A 529 -14.82 -9.40 -11.80
CA ALA A 529 -13.83 -10.12 -10.99
C ALA A 529 -13.26 -11.36 -11.70
N MET A 530 -14.06 -11.99 -12.57
CA MET A 530 -13.69 -13.16 -13.37
C MET A 530 -14.31 -13.09 -14.76
N PHE A 531 -13.62 -13.66 -15.74
CA PHE A 531 -14.13 -13.86 -17.10
C PHE A 531 -14.50 -15.32 -17.29
N TYR A 532 -15.70 -15.56 -17.79
CA TYR A 532 -16.18 -16.91 -18.09
C TYR A 532 -16.34 -17.09 -19.59
N GLN A 533 -15.96 -18.25 -20.08
CA GLN A 533 -16.19 -18.70 -21.44
C GLN A 533 -17.68 -18.58 -21.77
N ASP A 534 -17.97 -18.11 -22.99
CA ASP A 534 -19.31 -17.91 -23.52
C ASP A 534 -20.18 -16.91 -22.73
N THR A 535 -19.63 -16.23 -21.72
CA THR A 535 -20.32 -15.21 -20.94
C THR A 535 -19.84 -13.83 -21.35
N THR A 536 -20.78 -12.97 -21.74
CA THR A 536 -20.45 -11.61 -22.16
C THR A 536 -20.11 -10.75 -20.95
N ALA A 537 -18.91 -10.17 -20.97
CA ALA A 537 -18.41 -9.23 -19.98
C ALA A 537 -18.32 -7.81 -20.55
N ASN A 538 -18.49 -6.81 -19.68
CA ASN A 538 -18.16 -5.42 -19.99
C ASN A 538 -16.66 -5.18 -19.70
N VAL A 539 -15.98 -4.56 -20.65
CA VAL A 539 -14.58 -4.15 -20.55
C VAL A 539 -14.54 -2.62 -20.65
N GLY A 540 -14.53 -1.95 -19.50
CA GLY A 540 -14.35 -0.50 -19.44
C GLY A 540 -12.88 -0.11 -19.54
N VAL A 541 -12.59 1.01 -20.20
CA VAL A 541 -11.24 1.57 -20.30
C VAL A 541 -11.33 3.09 -20.29
N MET A 542 -10.40 3.72 -19.57
CA MET A 542 -10.25 5.17 -19.58
C MET A 542 -9.52 5.60 -20.85
N VAL A 543 -10.00 6.64 -21.51
CA VAL A 543 -9.31 7.33 -22.60
C VAL A 543 -9.22 8.80 -22.27
N SER A 544 -8.12 9.44 -22.63
CA SER A 544 -7.87 10.85 -22.36
C SER A 544 -7.32 11.56 -23.59
N ASN A 545 -7.59 12.85 -23.67
CA ASN A 545 -6.86 13.78 -24.50
C ASN A 545 -6.08 14.70 -23.56
N ASN A 546 -4.75 14.53 -23.52
CA ASN A 546 -3.86 15.36 -22.70
C ASN A 546 -3.16 16.44 -23.54
N GLY A 547 -3.48 16.55 -24.84
CA GLY A 547 -2.98 17.58 -25.72
C GLY A 547 -3.74 18.91 -25.60
N ASN A 548 -3.13 19.97 -26.14
CA ASN A 548 -3.71 21.32 -26.11
C ASN A 548 -4.86 21.54 -27.10
N LEU A 549 -5.10 20.61 -28.03
CA LEU A 549 -6.16 20.72 -29.05
C LEU A 549 -7.24 19.65 -28.86
N ASP A 550 -8.48 19.99 -29.24
CA ASP A 550 -9.58 19.02 -29.26
C ASP A 550 -9.29 17.92 -30.29
N GLU A 551 -9.51 16.67 -29.89
CA GLU A 551 -9.35 15.50 -30.75
C GLU A 551 -10.71 14.96 -31.17
N THR A 552 -10.88 14.74 -32.47
CA THR A 552 -12.16 14.29 -33.05
C THR A 552 -12.00 13.00 -33.80
N ASP A 553 -12.98 12.10 -33.63
CA ASP A 553 -13.05 10.80 -34.29
C ASP A 553 -11.74 9.98 -34.17
N VAL A 554 -11.15 9.93 -32.98
CA VAL A 554 -9.98 9.08 -32.69
C VAL A 554 -10.44 7.64 -32.59
N LYS A 555 -9.80 6.75 -33.35
CA LYS A 555 -10.18 5.33 -33.38
C LYS A 555 -9.54 4.61 -32.20
N VAL A 556 -10.34 4.09 -31.30
CA VAL A 556 -9.93 3.25 -30.17
C VAL A 556 -10.35 1.81 -30.44
N THR A 557 -9.40 0.89 -30.46
CA THR A 557 -9.60 -0.52 -30.85
C THR A 557 -9.36 -1.43 -29.67
N PHE A 558 -10.29 -2.34 -29.41
CA PHE A 558 -10.13 -3.42 -28.43
C PHE A 558 -9.69 -4.70 -29.14
N LEU A 559 -8.62 -5.31 -28.64
CA LEU A 559 -8.03 -6.53 -29.14
C LEU A 559 -7.96 -7.57 -28.02
N VAL A 560 -8.06 -8.84 -28.40
CA VAL A 560 -7.76 -9.98 -27.54
C VAL A 560 -6.77 -10.89 -28.26
N ASP A 561 -5.64 -11.18 -27.64
CA ASP A 561 -4.52 -11.94 -28.24
C ASP A 561 -4.13 -11.39 -29.62
N ASP A 562 -4.00 -10.06 -29.71
CA ASP A 562 -3.74 -9.27 -30.92
C ASP A 562 -4.83 -9.36 -32.02
N VAL A 563 -5.97 -9.99 -31.75
CA VAL A 563 -7.13 -10.01 -32.65
C VAL A 563 -8.08 -8.87 -32.29
N ALA A 564 -8.24 -7.90 -33.20
CA ALA A 564 -9.19 -6.82 -33.03
C ALA A 564 -10.64 -7.36 -33.02
N LEU A 565 -11.34 -7.11 -31.91
CA LEU A 565 -12.73 -7.53 -31.70
C LEU A 565 -13.72 -6.41 -31.97
N ASP A 566 -13.38 -5.17 -31.58
CA ASP A 566 -14.24 -4.00 -31.74
C ASP A 566 -13.43 -2.71 -31.91
N SER A 567 -14.05 -1.67 -32.45
CA SER A 567 -13.48 -0.32 -32.54
C SER A 567 -14.54 0.74 -32.36
N GLN A 568 -14.22 1.77 -31.56
CA GLN A 568 -15.06 2.93 -31.34
C GLN A 568 -14.31 4.19 -31.81
N PHE A 569 -15.06 5.18 -32.29
CA PHE A 569 -14.52 6.50 -32.60
C PHE A 569 -14.94 7.44 -31.47
N VAL A 570 -13.96 8.07 -30.83
CA VAL A 570 -14.16 8.87 -29.62
C VAL A 570 -13.58 10.26 -29.87
N SER A 571 -14.31 11.29 -29.45
CA SER A 571 -13.86 12.68 -29.51
C SER A 571 -13.76 13.22 -28.11
N LEU A 572 -12.67 13.89 -27.79
CA LEU A 572 -12.40 14.47 -26.47
C LEU A 572 -11.92 15.90 -26.64
N LEU A 573 -12.44 16.79 -25.79
CA LEU A 573 -11.89 18.15 -25.68
C LEU A 573 -10.46 18.06 -25.15
N ALA A 574 -9.65 19.09 -25.44
CA ALA A 574 -8.35 19.25 -24.80
C ALA A 574 -8.47 19.11 -23.26
N ASP A 575 -7.48 18.48 -22.64
CA ASP A 575 -7.41 18.22 -21.19
C ASP A 575 -8.65 17.51 -20.61
N SER A 576 -9.20 16.53 -21.33
CA SER A 576 -10.38 15.79 -20.86
C SER A 576 -10.22 14.29 -20.97
N SER A 577 -10.92 13.56 -20.10
CA SER A 577 -10.95 12.10 -20.10
C SER A 577 -12.36 11.55 -19.96
N THR A 578 -12.56 10.32 -20.41
CA THR A 578 -13.81 9.59 -20.26
C THR A 578 -13.58 8.09 -20.18
N VAL A 579 -14.61 7.35 -19.78
CA VAL A 579 -14.60 5.88 -19.81
C VAL A 579 -15.43 5.40 -20.99
N ILE A 580 -14.82 4.61 -21.87
CA ILE A 580 -15.52 3.88 -22.92
C ILE A 580 -15.66 2.40 -22.52
N ASN A 581 -16.65 1.72 -23.08
CA ASN A 581 -16.97 0.33 -22.72
C ASN A 581 -17.00 -0.52 -23.98
N PHE A 582 -16.28 -1.64 -23.96
CA PHE A 582 -16.37 -2.71 -24.93
C PHE A 582 -17.16 -3.88 -24.35
N THR A 583 -17.64 -4.76 -25.21
CA THR A 583 -18.20 -6.06 -24.79
C THR A 583 -17.32 -7.17 -25.32
N TRP A 584 -17.03 -8.14 -24.46
CA TRP A 584 -16.24 -9.31 -24.83
C TRP A 584 -16.94 -10.59 -24.38
N THR A 585 -17.04 -11.55 -25.28
CA THR A 585 -17.46 -12.92 -24.97
C THR A 585 -16.22 -13.81 -25.18
N PRO A 586 -15.53 -14.23 -24.12
CA PRO A 586 -14.36 -15.10 -24.24
C PRO A 586 -14.74 -16.44 -24.88
N ASP A 587 -13.96 -16.88 -25.86
CA ASP A 587 -14.06 -18.22 -26.45
C ASP A 587 -12.65 -18.82 -26.50
N THR A 588 -12.37 -19.74 -25.57
CA THR A 588 -11.05 -20.40 -25.44
C THR A 588 -10.97 -21.72 -26.19
N GLY A 589 -12.03 -22.16 -26.88
CA GLY A 589 -12.17 -23.56 -27.24
C GLY A 589 -12.16 -24.49 -26.01
N THR A 590 -11.97 -25.80 -26.20
CA THR A 590 -12.16 -26.84 -25.16
C THR A 590 -11.02 -26.97 -24.13
N ALA A 591 -10.20 -25.95 -23.89
CA ALA A 591 -9.09 -26.01 -22.96
C ALA A 591 -9.32 -25.11 -21.73
N PHE A 592 -9.20 -25.69 -20.53
CA PHE A 592 -9.35 -25.01 -19.25
C PHE A 592 -8.17 -24.06 -18.97
N GLY A 593 -8.46 -22.83 -18.55
CA GLY A 593 -7.47 -21.95 -17.89
C GLY A 593 -6.42 -21.31 -18.80
N LEU A 594 -6.78 -20.93 -20.04
CA LEU A 594 -5.91 -20.06 -20.84
C LEU A 594 -6.04 -18.62 -20.34
N GLU A 595 -4.90 -18.02 -20.00
CA GLU A 595 -4.77 -16.57 -19.91
C GLU A 595 -4.91 -15.97 -21.31
N GLN A 596 -5.71 -14.91 -21.45
CA GLN A 596 -5.85 -14.15 -22.69
C GLN A 596 -5.42 -12.71 -22.45
N GLU A 597 -4.72 -12.12 -23.43
CA GLU A 597 -4.30 -10.73 -23.35
C GLU A 597 -5.37 -9.82 -23.95
N MET A 598 -6.04 -9.04 -23.10
CA MET A 598 -6.82 -7.90 -23.51
C MET A 598 -5.90 -6.72 -23.81
N LYS A 599 -6.15 -6.00 -24.89
CA LYS A 599 -5.40 -4.81 -25.25
C LYS A 599 -6.32 -3.75 -25.84
N VAL A 600 -6.15 -2.50 -25.44
CA VAL A 600 -6.83 -1.36 -26.08
C VAL A 600 -5.77 -0.43 -26.63
N ILE A 601 -5.97 0.04 -27.86
CA ILE A 601 -5.05 0.93 -28.57
C ILE A 601 -5.84 2.09 -29.16
N ALA A 602 -5.40 3.33 -28.96
CA ALA A 602 -5.85 4.50 -29.68
C ALA A 602 -4.97 4.71 -30.91
N PHE A 603 -5.58 5.13 -32.02
CA PHE A 603 -4.88 5.48 -33.24
C PHE A 603 -5.15 6.94 -33.58
N LEU A 604 -4.14 7.77 -33.29
CA LEU A 604 -4.07 9.16 -33.72
C LEU A 604 -2.75 9.36 -34.49
N ASP A 605 -2.82 9.62 -35.79
CA ASP A 605 -1.62 9.72 -36.65
C ASP A 605 -0.70 10.91 -36.26
N THR A 606 -1.26 11.91 -35.59
CA THR A 606 -0.57 13.11 -35.12
C THR A 606 -0.18 13.03 -33.65
N ASP A 607 -0.35 11.88 -32.99
CA ASP A 607 -0.02 11.72 -31.58
C ASP A 607 1.47 12.00 -31.31
N GLU A 608 1.72 12.85 -30.33
CA GLU A 608 3.04 13.32 -29.94
C GLU A 608 3.59 12.58 -28.70
N LEU A 609 2.80 11.72 -28.04
CA LEU A 609 3.22 10.86 -26.92
C LEU A 609 2.85 9.37 -27.11
N PRO A 610 3.42 8.65 -28.10
CA PRO A 610 3.01 7.26 -28.43
C PRO A 610 3.14 6.21 -27.33
N SER A 611 3.79 6.55 -26.21
CA SER A 611 3.98 5.64 -25.07
C SER A 611 2.71 5.41 -24.25
N ASN A 612 1.70 6.28 -24.34
CA ASN A 612 0.43 6.16 -23.62
C ASN A 612 -0.74 5.72 -24.51
N ASP A 613 -0.53 5.48 -25.81
CA ASP A 613 -1.59 5.10 -26.78
C ASP A 613 -2.25 3.75 -26.53
N GLN A 614 -1.73 2.96 -25.59
CA GLN A 614 -2.21 1.61 -25.37
C GLN A 614 -2.14 1.17 -23.90
N VAL A 615 -3.10 0.33 -23.53
CA VAL A 615 -3.09 -0.45 -22.30
C VAL A 615 -3.27 -1.93 -22.64
N ARG A 616 -2.64 -2.82 -21.86
CA ARG A 616 -2.84 -4.26 -21.98
C ARG A 616 -3.07 -4.88 -20.61
N LYS A 617 -3.86 -5.97 -20.58
CA LYS A 617 -4.13 -6.75 -19.38
C LYS A 617 -4.31 -8.22 -19.72
N VAL A 618 -3.53 -9.09 -19.10
CA VAL A 618 -3.69 -10.55 -19.16
C VAL A 618 -4.72 -10.97 -18.13
N VAL A 619 -5.72 -11.74 -18.54
CA VAL A 619 -6.82 -12.21 -17.69
C VAL A 619 -7.06 -13.71 -17.84
N PRO A 620 -7.31 -14.45 -16.75
CA PRO A 620 -7.72 -15.84 -16.82
C PRO A 620 -9.18 -15.96 -17.29
N VAL A 621 -9.46 -16.97 -18.13
CA VAL A 621 -10.81 -17.31 -18.59
C VAL A 621 -11.22 -18.70 -18.10
N PHE A 622 -12.38 -18.78 -17.45
CA PHE A 622 -12.91 -20.00 -16.81
C PHE A 622 -14.02 -20.65 -17.64
N ASN A 623 -14.15 -21.98 -17.61
CA ASN A 623 -15.22 -22.73 -18.29
C ASN A 623 -16.25 -23.25 -17.28
N ASP A 624 -17.52 -22.86 -17.44
CA ASP A 624 -18.64 -23.21 -16.54
C ASP A 624 -19.35 -24.54 -16.91
N GLN A 625 -18.87 -25.30 -17.90
CA GLN A 625 -19.57 -26.49 -18.48
C GLN A 625 -18.91 -27.86 -18.19
N ASP A 626 -17.92 -27.97 -17.30
CA ASP A 626 -17.32 -29.27 -16.94
C ASP A 626 -17.88 -29.84 -15.61
N PRO A 627 -18.48 -31.06 -15.55
CA PRO A 627 -18.92 -31.70 -14.32
C PRO A 627 -17.82 -31.97 -13.28
N ALA A 628 -16.53 -31.74 -13.59
CA ALA A 628 -15.47 -31.66 -12.59
C ALA A 628 -15.61 -30.47 -11.61
N THR A 629 -16.54 -29.53 -11.86
CA THR A 629 -16.88 -28.41 -10.97
C THR A 629 -17.56 -28.85 -9.67
N GLU A 630 -18.15 -30.05 -9.57
CA GLU A 630 -18.65 -30.57 -8.28
C GLU A 630 -17.53 -31.13 -7.36
N GLN A 631 -16.33 -31.41 -7.89
CA GLN A 631 -15.15 -31.79 -7.10
C GLN A 631 -14.12 -30.66 -6.92
N ASN A 632 -14.33 -29.52 -7.57
CA ASN A 632 -13.49 -28.32 -7.42
C ASN A 632 -14.25 -27.12 -6.84
N THR A 633 -15.51 -27.29 -6.42
CA THR A 633 -16.23 -26.34 -5.57
C THR A 633 -15.52 -26.09 -4.23
N ASP A 634 -14.60 -26.96 -3.82
CA ASP A 634 -13.70 -26.70 -2.68
C ASP A 634 -12.63 -25.61 -2.96
N HIS A 635 -12.33 -25.31 -4.23
CA HIS A 635 -11.49 -24.15 -4.58
C HIS A 635 -12.26 -22.86 -4.83
N VAL A 636 -13.55 -22.95 -5.23
CA VAL A 636 -14.34 -21.77 -5.60
C VAL A 636 -15.20 -21.25 -4.44
N THR A 637 -15.50 -22.08 -3.44
CA THR A 637 -16.23 -21.62 -2.26
C THR A 637 -15.39 -20.87 -1.21
N SER A 638 -14.10 -20.65 -1.45
CA SER A 638 -13.27 -19.74 -0.63
C SER A 638 -13.42 -18.26 -0.99
N LEU A 639 -14.14 -17.92 -2.08
CA LEU A 639 -14.29 -16.52 -2.53
C LEU A 639 -15.71 -15.95 -2.42
N MET A 640 -16.70 -16.76 -2.03
CA MET A 640 -18.04 -16.29 -1.63
C MET A 640 -18.67 -17.29 -0.65
N ARG A 641 -18.54 -17.08 0.66
CA ARG A 641 -19.44 -17.71 1.65
C ARG A 641 -20.04 -16.68 2.60
N ALA A 642 -21.36 -16.73 2.67
CA ALA A 642 -22.20 -15.92 3.51
C ALA A 642 -21.86 -16.13 5.00
N THR A 643 -21.88 -15.02 5.76
CA THR A 643 -21.71 -15.01 7.20
C THR A 643 -22.88 -15.73 7.88
N VAL A 644 -22.59 -16.84 8.57
CA VAL A 644 -23.51 -17.39 9.58
C VAL A 644 -23.19 -16.68 10.89
N THR A 645 -24.05 -15.76 11.33
CA THR A 645 -23.97 -15.23 12.70
C THR A 645 -24.52 -16.26 13.69
N ASN A 646 -23.97 -16.31 14.90
CA ASN A 646 -24.33 -17.21 16.02
C ASN A 646 -25.79 -17.10 16.55
N GLU A 647 -26.72 -16.52 15.78
CA GLU A 647 -28.15 -16.41 16.13
C GLU A 647 -29.10 -16.95 15.04
N GLY A 648 -28.63 -17.80 14.12
CA GLY A 648 -29.52 -18.66 13.33
C GLY A 648 -30.45 -17.98 12.31
N ASN A 649 -30.09 -16.81 11.77
CA ASN A 649 -30.81 -16.18 10.66
C ASN A 649 -29.96 -16.13 9.38
N ILE A 650 -30.47 -16.69 8.27
CA ILE A 650 -29.89 -16.60 6.93
C ILE A 650 -30.57 -15.43 6.19
N GLY A 651 -29.83 -14.37 5.88
CA GLY A 651 -30.31 -13.26 5.05
C GLY A 651 -29.71 -13.32 3.64
N PHE A 652 -30.55 -13.42 2.61
CA PHE A 652 -30.13 -13.21 1.22
C PHE A 652 -30.23 -11.72 0.89
N LEU A 653 -29.11 -11.08 0.55
CA LEU A 653 -29.08 -9.76 -0.09
C LEU A 653 -29.10 -9.97 -1.60
N ASN A 654 -30.26 -9.80 -2.24
CA ASN A 654 -30.33 -9.46 -3.66
C ASN A 654 -31.09 -8.15 -3.80
N GLU A 655 -30.42 -7.16 -4.37
CA GLU A 655 -31.01 -5.92 -4.85
C GLU A 655 -31.85 -6.22 -6.10
N PHE A 656 -33.15 -5.94 -6.02
CA PHE A 656 -34.00 -5.70 -7.21
C PHE A 656 -34.60 -4.29 -7.08
N PRO A 657 -34.85 -3.58 -8.20
CA PRO A 657 -35.36 -2.21 -8.15
C PRO A 657 -36.78 -2.17 -7.57
N PRO A 658 -37.21 -1.03 -6.98
CA PRO A 658 -38.41 -0.96 -6.16
C PRO A 658 -39.69 -1.14 -6.99
N ALA A 659 -40.49 -2.16 -6.67
CA ALA A 659 -41.87 -2.29 -7.12
C ALA A 659 -42.84 -1.61 -6.13
N GLY A 660 -43.82 -0.87 -6.67
CA GLY A 660 -44.73 0.03 -5.95
C GLY A 660 -45.68 -0.61 -4.91
N PRO A 661 -46.54 0.22 -4.26
CA PRO A 661 -47.18 -0.13 -3.00
C PRO A 661 -48.39 -1.05 -3.19
N GLY A 662 -48.28 -2.26 -2.64
CA GLY A 662 -49.43 -3.14 -2.42
C GLY A 662 -49.01 -4.60 -2.35
N ASN A 663 -48.77 -5.13 -1.14
CA ASN A 663 -48.95 -6.54 -0.73
C ASN A 663 -48.60 -6.71 0.76
N GLY A 664 -49.62 -6.81 1.61
CA GLY A 664 -49.52 -6.92 3.08
C GLY A 664 -49.31 -8.36 3.58
N PHE A 665 -48.65 -8.50 4.73
CA PHE A 665 -48.41 -9.75 5.46
C PHE A 665 -49.52 -9.97 6.50
N GLN A 666 -50.03 -11.20 6.67
CA GLN A 666 -50.87 -11.58 7.82
C GLN A 666 -50.17 -12.67 8.65
N PHE A 667 -50.17 -12.49 9.97
CA PHE A 667 -49.51 -13.37 10.94
C PHE A 667 -50.56 -14.07 11.80
N ASN A 668 -50.44 -15.40 11.99
CA ASN A 668 -51.30 -16.17 12.89
C ASN A 668 -50.56 -16.51 14.20
N PRO A 669 -50.95 -15.93 15.36
CA PRO A 669 -50.20 -16.08 16.61
C PRO A 669 -50.30 -17.46 17.28
N ALA A 670 -51.16 -18.36 16.80
CA ALA A 670 -51.39 -19.65 17.46
C ALA A 670 -50.46 -20.78 16.96
N THR A 671 -49.82 -20.62 15.81
CA THR A 671 -48.94 -21.64 15.20
C THR A 671 -47.56 -21.11 14.82
N GLY A 672 -47.29 -19.82 15.02
CA GLY A 672 -46.00 -19.19 14.73
C GLY A 672 -45.64 -19.12 13.24
N SER A 673 -46.59 -19.27 12.32
CA SER A 673 -46.32 -19.26 10.87
C SER A 673 -47.05 -18.12 10.14
N GLY A 674 -46.33 -17.46 9.21
CA GLY A 674 -46.88 -16.51 8.25
C GLY A 674 -46.61 -17.00 6.82
N GLN A 675 -47.58 -16.82 5.91
CA GLN A 675 -47.44 -17.18 4.49
C GLN A 675 -47.48 -15.94 3.60
N ARG A 676 -46.52 -15.84 2.67
CA ARG A 676 -46.68 -15.12 1.38
C ARG A 676 -46.79 -16.18 0.29
N LEU A 677 -47.82 -16.09 -0.56
CA LEU A 677 -47.98 -16.95 -1.73
C LEU A 677 -47.12 -16.41 -2.88
N PHE A 678 -46.24 -17.25 -3.44
CA PHE A 678 -45.68 -17.09 -4.77
C PHE A 678 -45.77 -18.45 -5.50
N GLU A 679 -46.16 -18.44 -6.78
CA GLU A 679 -46.21 -19.62 -7.64
C GLU A 679 -44.79 -20.02 -8.09
N GLY A 680 -44.42 -21.28 -7.88
CA GLY A 680 -43.28 -21.95 -8.52
C GLY A 680 -42.04 -22.15 -7.64
N GLY A 681 -41.87 -23.36 -7.07
CA GLY A 681 -40.62 -23.82 -6.44
C GLY A 681 -40.83 -24.58 -5.11
N ILE A 682 -40.24 -25.77 -4.97
CA ILE A 682 -40.47 -26.76 -3.90
C ILE A 682 -39.67 -26.43 -2.61
N ILE A 683 -40.26 -26.77 -1.46
CA ILE A 683 -39.78 -26.53 -0.08
C ILE A 683 -39.03 -27.75 0.47
N VAL A 684 -37.91 -27.55 1.20
CA VAL A 684 -37.45 -28.46 2.27
C VAL A 684 -37.08 -27.64 3.50
N ALA A 685 -37.65 -27.98 4.65
CA ALA A 685 -37.41 -27.33 5.94
C ALA A 685 -36.70 -28.31 6.89
N THR A 686 -35.75 -27.82 7.70
CA THR A 686 -35.20 -28.54 8.85
C THR A 686 -35.30 -27.68 10.11
N ASP A 687 -35.86 -28.28 11.15
CA ASP A 687 -36.16 -27.72 12.48
C ASP A 687 -34.92 -27.82 13.39
N ALA A 688 -34.63 -26.79 14.18
CA ALA A 688 -33.49 -26.72 15.10
C ALA A 688 -33.99 -26.62 16.54
N ASN A 689 -33.73 -27.62 17.37
CA ASN A 689 -33.89 -27.49 18.82
C ASN A 689 -33.00 -28.49 19.59
N HIS A 690 -32.27 -27.94 20.57
CA HIS A 690 -31.58 -28.52 21.74
C HIS A 690 -30.05 -28.75 21.65
N VAL A 691 -29.31 -27.79 22.22
CA VAL A 691 -27.97 -27.98 22.79
C VAL A 691 -28.02 -27.59 24.27
N SER A 692 -27.61 -28.50 25.16
CA SER A 692 -27.18 -28.15 26.52
C SER A 692 -26.12 -29.16 27.01
N ASP A 693 -24.92 -28.64 27.24
CA ASP A 693 -23.82 -29.03 28.14
C ASP A 693 -23.67 -30.50 28.62
N ALA A 694 -22.51 -31.10 28.32
CA ALA A 694 -21.57 -31.65 29.33
C ALA A 694 -20.29 -32.20 28.67
N ALA A 695 -19.16 -31.96 29.34
CA ALA A 695 -17.81 -32.32 28.93
C ALA A 695 -17.45 -33.82 29.07
N ARG A 696 -16.42 -34.22 28.31
CA ARG A 696 -15.37 -35.24 28.54
C ARG A 696 -15.38 -36.51 27.67
N ASP A 697 -14.14 -36.79 27.26
CA ASP A 697 -13.51 -38.05 26.87
C ASP A 697 -13.57 -38.46 25.38
N GLU A 698 -12.35 -38.57 24.84
CA GLU A 698 -11.98 -39.13 23.55
C GLU A 698 -12.41 -40.60 23.44
N GLU A 699 -12.58 -41.05 22.19
CA GLU A 699 -12.76 -42.46 21.79
C GLU A 699 -14.20 -43.03 21.89
N GLN A 700 -15.13 -42.51 21.07
CA GLN A 700 -16.22 -43.29 20.41
C GLN A 700 -17.20 -42.37 19.65
N VAL A 701 -16.88 -41.98 18.40
CA VAL A 701 -17.90 -41.68 17.37
C VAL A 701 -17.31 -42.10 16.02
N PHE A 702 -17.31 -43.42 15.76
CA PHE A 702 -17.00 -44.00 14.46
C PHE A 702 -18.06 -45.06 14.15
N ASP A 703 -19.35 -44.71 14.28
CA ASP A 703 -20.45 -45.58 13.84
C ASP A 703 -21.84 -44.89 13.81
N ALA A 704 -21.94 -43.67 13.26
CA ALA A 704 -23.24 -42.98 13.15
C ALA A 704 -23.57 -42.34 11.79
N ASP A 705 -22.62 -42.22 10.85
CA ASP A 705 -22.90 -41.64 9.52
C ASP A 705 -23.08 -42.65 8.39
N PHE A 706 -23.16 -43.96 8.69
CA PHE A 706 -23.34 -45.02 7.69
C PHE A 706 -24.79 -45.51 7.50
N GLN A 707 -25.79 -44.75 8.00
CA GLN A 707 -27.21 -45.13 7.87
C GLN A 707 -28.15 -44.03 7.33
N PHE A 708 -27.64 -43.06 6.56
CA PHE A 708 -28.50 -42.12 5.82
C PHE A 708 -28.42 -42.22 4.28
N LEU A 709 -27.54 -43.07 3.73
CA LEU A 709 -27.36 -43.24 2.27
C LEU A 709 -28.03 -44.50 1.67
N THR A 710 -29.12 -44.98 2.25
CA THR A 710 -29.84 -46.17 1.73
C THR A 710 -31.34 -46.00 1.50
N ASN A 711 -31.86 -44.77 1.37
CA ASN A 711 -33.29 -44.56 1.09
C ASN A 711 -33.64 -43.69 -0.12
N ILE A 712 -32.72 -43.42 -1.05
CA ILE A 712 -33.08 -42.93 -2.40
C ILE A 712 -32.27 -43.69 -3.44
N ALA A 713 -32.69 -44.93 -3.70
CA ALA A 713 -32.37 -45.64 -4.92
C ALA A 713 -33.57 -46.54 -5.26
N ASP A 714 -34.45 -46.04 -6.12
CA ASP A 714 -35.07 -46.93 -7.09
C ASP A 714 -35.29 -46.19 -8.43
N GLU A 715 -35.01 -46.94 -9.50
CA GLU A 715 -35.24 -46.62 -10.92
C GLU A 715 -34.25 -45.71 -11.67
N SER A 716 -33.05 -46.23 -11.95
CA SER A 716 -32.65 -46.56 -13.34
C SER A 716 -31.34 -47.35 -13.35
N ALA A 717 -31.48 -48.67 -13.28
CA ALA A 717 -30.40 -49.63 -13.49
C ALA A 717 -29.97 -49.62 -14.96
N GLY A 718 -28.87 -48.91 -15.27
CA GLY A 718 -28.24 -48.89 -16.59
C GLY A 718 -26.72 -48.88 -16.56
N ASP A 719 -26.09 -48.03 -15.73
CA ASP A 719 -24.67 -47.72 -15.89
C ASP A 719 -23.74 -48.14 -14.74
N TYR A 720 -24.25 -48.82 -13.72
CA TYR A 720 -23.45 -49.21 -12.54
C TYR A 720 -22.44 -50.34 -12.80
N ASN A 721 -22.64 -51.16 -13.85
CA ASN A 721 -21.74 -52.28 -14.16
C ASN A 721 -20.57 -51.91 -15.10
N ILE A 722 -20.57 -50.72 -15.71
CA ILE A 722 -19.45 -50.25 -16.55
C ILE A 722 -18.39 -49.57 -15.67
N PHE A 723 -18.81 -48.84 -14.62
CA PHE A 723 -17.90 -48.12 -13.73
C PHE A 723 -17.04 -49.05 -12.86
N ARG A 724 -17.58 -50.20 -12.44
CA ARG A 724 -16.86 -51.17 -11.60
C ARG A 724 -15.75 -51.94 -12.35
N SER A 725 -15.81 -52.00 -13.68
CA SER A 725 -14.80 -52.73 -14.49
C SER A 725 -13.54 -51.92 -14.80
N ARG A 726 -13.57 -50.58 -14.65
CA ARG A 726 -12.42 -49.72 -14.94
C ARG A 726 -11.62 -49.26 -13.70
N TYR A 727 -12.12 -49.53 -12.49
CA TYR A 727 -11.44 -49.15 -11.25
C TYR A 727 -10.58 -50.26 -10.64
N ALA A 728 -10.64 -51.49 -11.19
CA ALA A 728 -9.84 -52.63 -10.72
C ALA A 728 -8.46 -52.75 -11.42
N ASP A 729 -8.23 -52.01 -12.51
CA ASP A 729 -6.94 -52.00 -13.24
C ASP A 729 -6.04 -50.81 -12.88
N LEU A 730 -6.47 -49.93 -11.97
CA LEU A 730 -5.70 -48.74 -11.52
C LEU A 730 -5.09 -48.90 -10.12
N LEU A 731 -5.19 -50.09 -9.53
CA LEU A 731 -4.54 -50.45 -8.25
C LEU A 731 -3.75 -51.77 -8.36
N ALA A 732 -3.10 -52.01 -9.51
CA ALA A 732 -2.07 -53.02 -9.71
C ALA A 732 -0.81 -52.41 -10.34
#